data_AF-A0A925KHT6-F1
#
_entry.id   AF-A0A925KHT6-F1
#
_cell.length_a   1.000
_cell.length_b   1.000
_cell.length_c   1.000
_cell.angle_alpha   90.00
_cell.angle_beta   90.00
_cell.angle_gamma   90.00
#
_symmetry.space_group_name_H-M   'P 1'
#
loop_
_entity.id
_entity.type
_entity.pdbx_description
1 polymer ?
#
loop_
_entity_poly.entity_id
_entity_poly.type
_entity_poly.pdbx_seq_one_letter_code
_entity_poly.pdbx_strand_id
1 'polypeptide(L)'
;LPVFFPSSVQDILDMGLHAFAMSRFSGVWAGMKTIQEIVESSASISVDPDRVKIVMPEDFVMPEGGLHIRWPDAPLEQEARLMDHKWYAALAYIRANKLNYNVISTSSDRFGIIASGKAYNDTRQALLDLGLDDDTCRRIGIRVHKVAVVWPLEAQITRDFALGLQEILVVEEKRQVIEYQIKEELYNWRADVRPNVLGKFDEPEGDESGGEWSRPNPSENWLLRAKADLTPAIIAKAIAKRLTKLGVPSDIVARMQARLAVIDARERALVETKLETGERAPWFCSGCPHNTSTRVPEGSRAVAGIGCHYMATWMDRSTSTFTQMGGEGVPWVGQSAFTTEPHIFANLGDGTYFHSGLLAIRQSIASGVNITYKILYNDAVAMTGGQQVGERPEGHSVAQIAHSLRAEGVVKLVVVTDEPEKYHGRTHTVDSSAARAGHAELINDLPPGVEVFHRDELDKLQREFRELKGCTAIIYDQTCATEKRRRRKRGLLADPAKRVVINELVCEGCGDCSVQSNCLSVEPLETEFGRKRRINQNTCNKDYSCVKGFCPSFVTVEGGQLKKPKKEKKGDLASLPAIPEPVLPVAENAWGIVVGGVGGTGVITIGQLLGMAAHLEGKGVVTQDAGGLAQKGGATWSHIQIANRPEAIYTTKVDTAKADLIIGCDPIVTASPYTLATMQPGRTFVA
;
A
#
# COMPACT_ATOMS: atom_id res chain seq x y z
N LEU A 1 -18.58 -0.81 -16.56
CA LEU A 1 -18.08 0.57 -16.77
C LEU A 1 -16.72 0.49 -17.46
N PRO A 2 -16.35 1.33 -18.44
CA PRO A 2 -15.03 1.26 -19.05
C PRO A 2 -13.92 1.53 -18.03
N VAL A 3 -12.83 0.78 -18.09
CA VAL A 3 -11.76 0.78 -17.08
C VAL A 3 -10.45 1.25 -17.69
N PHE A 4 -9.99 2.42 -17.26
CA PHE A 4 -8.66 2.94 -17.55
C PHE A 4 -7.63 2.29 -16.63
N PHE A 5 -6.44 1.98 -17.15
CA PHE A 5 -5.33 1.42 -16.38
C PHE A 5 -4.05 2.22 -16.63
N PRO A 6 -3.83 3.33 -15.89
CA PRO A 6 -2.65 4.16 -16.04
C PRO A 6 -1.35 3.39 -15.72
N SER A 7 -0.29 3.65 -16.49
CA SER A 7 1.03 3.07 -16.25
C SER A 7 1.95 3.98 -15.43
N SER A 8 1.60 5.25 -15.22
CA SER A 8 2.45 6.22 -14.53
C SER A 8 1.62 7.28 -13.77
N VAL A 9 2.29 8.11 -12.96
CA VAL A 9 1.66 9.27 -12.31
C VAL A 9 1.12 10.25 -13.35
N GLN A 10 1.86 10.47 -14.46
CA GLN A 10 1.39 11.30 -15.57
C GLN A 10 0.11 10.73 -16.21
N ASP A 11 0.06 9.41 -16.43
CA ASP A 11 -1.10 8.76 -17.03
C ASP A 11 -2.35 8.89 -16.15
N ILE A 12 -2.22 8.94 -14.81
CA ILE A 12 -3.37 9.18 -13.92
C ILE A 12 -4.03 10.52 -14.27
N LEU A 13 -3.24 11.57 -14.52
CA LEU A 13 -3.75 12.89 -14.88
C LEU A 13 -4.32 12.87 -16.31
N ASP A 14 -3.55 12.36 -17.26
CA ASP A 14 -3.91 12.40 -18.69
C ASP A 14 -5.17 11.55 -18.95
N MET A 15 -5.19 10.31 -18.45
CA MET A 15 -6.34 9.41 -18.59
C MET A 15 -7.53 9.86 -17.73
N GLY A 16 -7.31 10.56 -16.62
CA GLY A 16 -8.39 11.12 -15.82
C GLY A 16 -9.24 12.12 -16.60
N LEU A 17 -8.60 13.00 -17.37
CA LEU A 17 -9.28 13.93 -18.27
C LEU A 17 -10.07 13.20 -19.37
N HIS A 18 -9.48 12.16 -19.98
CA HIS A 18 -10.20 11.33 -20.95
C HIS A 18 -11.37 10.57 -20.32
N ALA A 19 -11.24 10.06 -19.09
CA ALA A 19 -12.31 9.34 -18.40
C ALA A 19 -13.52 10.24 -18.14
N PHE A 20 -13.31 11.49 -17.71
CA PHE A 20 -14.39 12.48 -17.56
C PHE A 20 -15.07 12.80 -18.89
N ALA A 21 -14.28 13.09 -19.93
CA ALA A 21 -14.82 13.44 -21.23
C ALA A 21 -15.56 12.27 -21.90
N MET A 22 -15.02 11.05 -21.83
CA MET A 22 -15.70 9.85 -22.31
C MET A 22 -17.01 9.59 -21.57
N SER A 23 -17.00 9.71 -20.24
CA SER A 23 -18.20 9.53 -19.42
C SER A 23 -19.30 10.53 -19.79
N ARG A 24 -18.91 11.79 -20.04
CA ARG A 24 -19.83 12.83 -20.54
C ARG A 24 -20.33 12.55 -21.96
N PHE A 25 -19.49 12.03 -22.85
CA PHE A 25 -19.89 11.72 -24.22
C PHE A 25 -20.86 10.52 -24.28
N SER A 26 -20.52 9.43 -23.60
CA SER A 26 -21.22 8.14 -23.71
C SER A 26 -22.32 7.92 -22.66
N GLY A 27 -22.36 8.76 -21.61
CA GLY A 27 -23.28 8.63 -20.49
C GLY A 27 -23.03 7.43 -19.58
N VAL A 28 -21.95 6.66 -19.75
CA VAL A 28 -21.57 5.58 -18.83
C VAL A 28 -20.64 6.11 -17.74
N TRP A 29 -20.64 5.46 -16.57
CA TRP A 29 -19.55 5.65 -15.62
C TRP A 29 -18.25 5.11 -16.19
N ALA A 30 -17.13 5.79 -15.90
CA ALA A 30 -15.79 5.32 -16.19
C ALA A 30 -15.07 5.02 -14.86
N GLY A 31 -14.19 4.03 -14.87
CA GLY A 31 -13.39 3.64 -13.73
C GLY A 31 -11.91 3.75 -14.07
N MET A 32 -11.09 3.92 -13.03
CA MET A 32 -9.65 3.89 -13.16
C MET A 32 -9.10 2.89 -12.16
N LYS A 33 -8.41 1.87 -12.66
CA LYS A 33 -7.70 0.91 -11.83
C LYS A 33 -6.30 1.44 -11.59
N THR A 34 -6.01 1.85 -10.36
CA THR A 34 -4.64 2.20 -9.97
C THR A 34 -4.05 1.09 -9.09
N ILE A 35 -2.72 1.08 -8.98
CA ILE A 35 -2.01 0.18 -8.07
C ILE A 35 -1.16 1.00 -7.12
N GLN A 36 -0.92 0.47 -5.93
CA GLN A 36 -0.12 1.10 -4.89
C GLN A 36 1.21 1.64 -5.44
N GLU A 37 1.90 0.83 -6.26
CA GLU A 37 3.21 1.19 -6.81
C GLU A 37 3.21 2.48 -7.65
N ILE A 38 2.11 2.79 -8.34
CA ILE A 38 2.00 4.03 -9.13
C ILE A 38 1.48 5.19 -8.27
N VAL A 39 0.51 4.94 -7.39
CA VAL A 39 -0.13 5.99 -6.58
C VAL A 39 0.78 6.51 -5.48
N GLU A 40 1.63 5.65 -4.92
CA GLU A 40 2.60 6.02 -3.88
C GLU A 40 3.94 6.51 -4.47
N SER A 41 4.01 6.70 -5.79
CA SER A 41 5.19 7.27 -6.43
C SER A 41 5.11 8.79 -6.53
N SER A 42 6.27 9.44 -6.37
CA SER A 42 6.47 10.83 -6.79
C SER A 42 7.29 10.84 -8.07
N ALA A 43 6.94 11.70 -9.02
CA ALA A 43 7.63 11.79 -10.30
C ALA A 43 7.62 13.23 -10.83
N SER A 44 8.61 13.56 -11.67
CA SER A 44 8.54 14.76 -12.51
C SER A 44 7.44 14.57 -13.56
N ILE A 45 6.45 15.47 -13.59
CA ILE A 45 5.30 15.42 -14.51
C ILE A 45 5.11 16.75 -15.24
N SER A 46 4.39 16.70 -16.36
CA SER A 46 3.92 17.85 -17.13
C SER A 46 2.45 18.13 -16.82
N VAL A 47 2.16 19.36 -16.38
CA VAL A 47 0.81 19.84 -16.03
C VAL A 47 0.29 20.90 -17.01
N ASP A 48 0.82 20.89 -18.24
CA ASP A 48 0.41 21.82 -19.29
C ASP A 48 -1.08 21.60 -19.64
N PRO A 49 -1.93 22.65 -19.65
CA PRO A 49 -3.35 22.53 -19.97
C PRO A 49 -3.60 22.01 -21.40
N ASP A 50 -2.66 22.19 -22.31
CA ASP A 50 -2.75 21.74 -23.70
C ASP A 50 -2.21 20.32 -23.92
N ARG A 51 -1.69 19.67 -22.88
CA ARG A 51 -1.12 18.32 -22.96
C ARG A 51 -2.12 17.28 -23.48
N VAL A 52 -3.35 17.32 -22.98
CA VAL A 52 -4.40 16.35 -23.35
C VAL A 52 -5.31 16.96 -24.40
N LYS A 53 -5.28 16.39 -25.61
CA LYS A 53 -6.17 16.77 -26.71
C LYS A 53 -7.32 15.77 -26.82
N ILE A 54 -8.50 16.18 -26.36
CA ILE A 54 -9.72 15.37 -26.44
C ILE A 54 -10.36 15.55 -27.82
N VAL A 55 -10.65 14.43 -28.49
CA VAL A 55 -11.38 14.37 -29.75
C VAL A 55 -12.75 13.76 -29.50
N MET A 56 -13.81 14.48 -29.85
CA MET A 56 -15.17 13.95 -29.75
C MET A 56 -15.49 13.15 -31.02
N PRO A 57 -16.03 11.92 -30.92
CA PRO A 57 -16.40 11.14 -32.10
C PRO A 57 -17.45 11.84 -32.95
N GLU A 58 -17.21 11.89 -34.26
CA GLU A 58 -18.15 12.42 -35.27
C GLU A 58 -18.87 11.28 -36.02
N ASP A 59 -18.37 10.04 -35.91
CA ASP A 59 -18.86 8.84 -36.59
C ASP A 59 -19.95 8.09 -35.80
N PHE A 60 -20.29 8.55 -34.59
CA PHE A 60 -21.32 7.94 -33.74
C PHE A 60 -22.65 8.68 -33.84
N VAL A 61 -23.69 7.99 -34.31
CA VAL A 61 -25.05 8.55 -34.40
C VAL A 61 -25.72 8.50 -33.03
N MET A 62 -26.07 9.67 -32.48
CA MET A 62 -26.78 9.77 -31.20
C MET A 62 -28.22 9.24 -31.32
N PRO A 63 -28.68 8.41 -30.37
CA PRO A 63 -30.06 7.93 -30.36
C PRO A 63 -31.04 9.04 -29.97
N GLU A 64 -32.33 8.83 -30.25
CA GLU A 64 -33.39 9.76 -29.87
C GLU A 64 -33.41 10.01 -28.36
N GLY A 65 -33.39 11.30 -27.98
CA GLY A 65 -33.35 11.74 -26.59
C GLY A 65 -32.01 11.49 -25.87
N GLY A 66 -30.95 11.07 -26.58
CA GLY A 66 -29.58 11.02 -26.08
C GLY A 66 -29.23 9.84 -25.17
N LEU A 67 -28.01 9.87 -24.62
CA LEU A 67 -27.39 8.72 -23.91
C LEU A 67 -27.54 8.76 -22.37
N HIS A 68 -27.88 9.92 -21.80
CA HIS A 68 -27.86 10.12 -20.34
C HIS A 68 -29.04 9.45 -19.63
N ILE A 69 -28.89 9.21 -18.32
CA ILE A 69 -30.00 8.75 -17.46
C ILE A 69 -31.02 9.87 -17.38
N ARG A 70 -32.31 9.53 -17.51
CA ARG A 70 -33.42 10.47 -17.45
C ARG A 70 -34.49 9.88 -16.54
N TRP A 71 -35.11 10.74 -15.73
CA TRP A 71 -36.32 10.39 -15.02
C TRP A 71 -37.53 10.77 -15.88
N PRO A 72 -38.61 9.98 -15.96
CA PRO A 72 -38.91 8.75 -15.21
C PRO A 72 -38.68 7.45 -16.00
N ASP A 73 -37.72 7.39 -16.92
CA ASP A 73 -37.46 6.21 -17.77
C ASP A 73 -37.47 4.89 -16.97
N ALA A 74 -38.19 3.88 -17.45
CA ALA A 74 -38.31 2.60 -16.76
C ALA A 74 -36.99 1.79 -16.82
N PRO A 75 -36.74 0.84 -15.89
CA PRO A 75 -35.50 0.06 -15.86
C PRO A 75 -35.11 -0.60 -17.19
N LEU A 76 -36.07 -1.16 -17.94
CA LEU A 76 -35.80 -1.81 -19.23
C LEU A 76 -35.39 -0.81 -20.33
N GLU A 77 -35.90 0.43 -20.30
CA GLU A 77 -35.48 1.48 -21.23
C GLU A 77 -34.07 1.97 -20.92
N GLN A 78 -33.70 1.99 -19.64
CA GLN A 78 -32.34 2.33 -19.21
C GLN A 78 -31.35 1.23 -19.61
N GLU A 79 -31.74 -0.04 -19.48
CA GLU A 79 -30.95 -1.20 -19.92
C GLU A 79 -30.77 -1.21 -21.44
N ALA A 80 -31.85 -1.05 -22.22
CA ALA A 80 -31.77 -0.97 -23.68
C ALA A 80 -30.83 0.15 -24.13
N ARG A 81 -30.93 1.36 -23.54
CA ARG A 81 -29.99 2.45 -23.84
C ARG A 81 -28.54 2.07 -23.55
N LEU A 82 -28.30 1.38 -22.43
CA LEU A 82 -26.96 0.92 -22.07
C LEU A 82 -26.39 -0.04 -23.11
N MET A 83 -27.16 -1.08 -23.46
CA MET A 83 -26.72 -2.17 -24.33
C MET A 83 -26.67 -1.76 -25.81
N ASP A 84 -27.66 -1.00 -26.29
CA ASP A 84 -27.81 -0.70 -27.71
C ASP A 84 -26.98 0.51 -28.15
N HIS A 85 -26.64 1.42 -27.22
CA HIS A 85 -26.03 2.70 -27.58
C HIS A 85 -24.82 3.08 -26.73
N LYS A 86 -24.94 3.09 -25.40
CA LYS A 86 -23.92 3.70 -24.53
C LYS A 86 -22.58 2.96 -24.59
N TRP A 87 -22.59 1.63 -24.70
CA TRP A 87 -21.36 0.86 -24.88
C TRP A 87 -20.63 1.20 -26.18
N TYR A 88 -21.37 1.30 -27.28
CA TYR A 88 -20.80 1.62 -28.58
C TYR A 88 -20.33 3.08 -28.67
N ALA A 89 -20.99 4.01 -27.97
CA ALA A 89 -20.52 5.38 -27.82
C ALA A 89 -19.17 5.44 -27.08
N ALA A 90 -19.00 4.66 -26.02
CA ALA A 90 -17.73 4.58 -25.30
C ALA A 90 -16.61 4.01 -26.18
N LEU A 91 -16.87 2.94 -26.94
CA LEU A 91 -15.93 2.37 -27.91
C LEU A 91 -15.54 3.37 -29.02
N ALA A 92 -16.52 4.11 -29.56
CA ALA A 92 -16.26 5.16 -30.54
C ALA A 92 -15.33 6.26 -29.97
N TYR A 93 -15.54 6.66 -28.70
CA TYR A 93 -14.66 7.61 -28.03
C TYR A 93 -13.24 7.08 -27.85
N ILE A 94 -13.10 5.82 -27.40
CA ILE A 94 -11.80 5.15 -27.24
C ILE A 94 -11.04 5.14 -28.57
N ARG A 95 -11.73 4.83 -29.67
CA ARG A 95 -11.18 4.82 -31.02
C ARG A 95 -10.75 6.21 -31.50
N ALA A 96 -11.62 7.21 -31.39
CA ALA A 96 -11.34 8.58 -31.83
C ALA A 96 -10.12 9.19 -31.13
N ASN A 97 -9.92 8.87 -29.85
CA ASN A 97 -8.82 9.37 -29.04
C ASN A 97 -7.57 8.46 -29.06
N LYS A 98 -7.61 7.34 -29.79
CA LYS A 98 -6.52 6.34 -29.84
C LYS A 98 -5.99 5.98 -28.45
N LEU A 99 -6.89 5.74 -27.49
CA LEU A 99 -6.49 5.46 -26.11
C LEU A 99 -5.71 4.15 -26.01
N ASN A 100 -5.91 3.25 -26.96
CA ASN A 100 -5.05 2.09 -27.18
C ASN A 100 -4.28 2.32 -28.48
N TYR A 101 -2.95 2.16 -28.49
CA TYR A 101 -2.13 2.54 -29.64
C TYR A 101 -0.77 1.84 -29.72
N ASN A 102 -0.21 1.78 -30.93
CA ASN A 102 1.14 1.26 -31.17
C ASN A 102 2.18 2.33 -30.80
N VAL A 103 3.06 1.99 -29.84
CA VAL A 103 4.18 2.82 -29.40
C VAL A 103 5.41 2.58 -30.28
N ILE A 104 5.67 1.33 -30.61
CA ILE A 104 6.64 0.93 -31.64
C ILE A 104 5.86 0.19 -32.72
N SER A 105 6.07 0.56 -33.97
CA SER A 105 5.56 -0.21 -35.11
C SER A 105 6.32 0.08 -36.40
N THR A 106 6.27 -0.88 -37.31
CA THR A 106 6.64 -0.81 -38.72
C THR A 106 5.61 -1.56 -39.57
N SER A 107 5.67 -1.41 -40.89
CA SER A 107 4.83 -2.18 -41.82
C SER A 107 5.24 -3.66 -41.92
N SER A 108 6.42 -4.04 -41.43
CA SER A 108 7.00 -5.39 -41.51
C SER A 108 7.06 -6.10 -40.15
N ASP A 109 6.30 -5.62 -39.16
CA ASP A 109 6.27 -6.24 -37.85
C ASP A 109 5.69 -7.67 -37.93
N ARG A 110 6.26 -8.57 -37.15
CA ARG A 110 5.89 -10.00 -37.08
C ARG A 110 5.60 -10.48 -35.67
N PHE A 111 6.12 -9.80 -34.65
CA PHE A 111 5.86 -10.12 -33.24
C PHE A 111 5.23 -8.92 -32.54
N GLY A 112 4.03 -9.09 -32.00
CA GLY A 112 3.34 -8.06 -31.23
C GLY A 112 3.49 -8.29 -29.73
N ILE A 113 3.68 -7.20 -28.99
CA ILE A 113 3.56 -7.20 -27.53
C ILE A 113 2.47 -6.21 -27.16
N ILE A 114 1.45 -6.66 -26.45
CA ILE A 114 0.35 -5.82 -25.97
C ILE A 114 0.34 -5.80 -24.44
N ALA A 115 0.36 -4.61 -23.85
CA ALA A 115 0.50 -4.46 -22.41
C ALA A 115 -0.27 -3.26 -21.86
N SER A 116 -0.62 -3.30 -20.56
CA SER A 116 -1.37 -2.25 -19.86
C SER A 116 -0.80 -1.94 -18.48
N GLY A 117 -1.10 -0.73 -17.97
CA GLY A 117 -0.69 -0.31 -16.62
C GLY A 117 0.80 -0.52 -16.35
N LYS A 118 1.15 -0.93 -15.12
CA LYS A 118 2.54 -1.24 -14.73
C LYS A 118 3.21 -2.24 -15.66
N ALA A 119 2.49 -3.26 -16.12
CA ALA A 119 3.06 -4.29 -16.99
C ALA A 119 3.60 -3.72 -18.31
N TYR A 120 2.98 -2.66 -18.86
CA TYR A 120 3.52 -1.95 -20.00
C TYR A 120 4.90 -1.32 -19.72
N ASN A 121 5.05 -0.65 -18.57
CA ASN A 121 6.33 -0.07 -18.19
C ASN A 121 7.39 -1.15 -17.96
N ASP A 122 7.03 -2.25 -17.30
CA ASP A 122 7.97 -3.37 -17.09
C ASP A 122 8.36 -4.03 -18.42
N THR A 123 7.44 -4.12 -19.39
CA THR A 123 7.74 -4.59 -20.75
C THR A 123 8.74 -3.67 -21.43
N ARG A 124 8.57 -2.34 -21.34
CA ARG A 124 9.51 -1.36 -21.90
C ARG A 124 10.90 -1.51 -21.27
N GLN A 125 10.96 -1.68 -19.95
CA GLN A 125 12.21 -1.94 -19.25
C GLN A 125 12.83 -3.29 -19.64
N ALA A 126 12.03 -4.35 -19.78
CA ALA A 126 12.50 -5.67 -20.19
C ALA A 126 13.10 -5.66 -21.59
N LEU A 127 12.48 -4.95 -22.53
CA LEU A 127 13.02 -4.75 -23.88
C LEU A 127 14.38 -4.03 -23.81
N LEU A 128 14.47 -2.91 -23.10
CA LEU A 128 15.74 -2.18 -22.94
C LEU A 128 16.82 -3.06 -22.29
N ASP A 129 16.45 -3.83 -21.26
CA ASP A 129 17.35 -4.74 -20.54
C ASP A 129 17.90 -5.87 -21.41
N LEU A 130 17.11 -6.36 -22.37
CA LEU A 130 17.51 -7.33 -23.38
C LEU A 130 18.36 -6.70 -24.51
N GLY A 131 18.59 -5.38 -24.45
CA GLY A 131 19.27 -4.61 -25.50
C GLY A 131 18.38 -4.40 -26.73
N LEU A 132 17.05 -4.43 -26.56
CA LEU A 132 16.05 -4.19 -27.59
C LEU A 132 15.48 -2.78 -27.42
N ASP A 133 16.29 -1.77 -27.76
CA ASP A 133 15.80 -0.40 -27.89
C ASP A 133 14.80 -0.26 -29.06
N ASP A 134 14.17 0.91 -29.19
CA ASP A 134 13.12 1.12 -30.18
C ASP A 134 13.60 0.85 -31.62
N ASP A 135 14.84 1.23 -31.95
CA ASP A 135 15.42 1.01 -33.28
C ASP A 135 15.71 -0.47 -33.52
N THR A 136 16.20 -1.18 -32.50
CA THR A 136 16.38 -2.63 -32.56
C THR A 136 15.04 -3.34 -32.71
N CYS A 137 14.00 -2.93 -31.97
CA CYS A 137 12.64 -3.45 -32.10
C CYS A 137 12.11 -3.27 -33.53
N ARG A 138 12.23 -2.06 -34.11
CA ARG A 138 11.85 -1.81 -35.50
C ARG A 138 12.63 -2.69 -36.47
N ARG A 139 13.95 -2.82 -36.28
CA ARG A 139 14.84 -3.62 -37.13
C ARG A 139 14.45 -5.10 -37.19
N ILE A 140 13.97 -5.67 -36.09
CA ILE A 140 13.61 -7.10 -36.01
C ILE A 140 12.11 -7.36 -36.09
N GLY A 141 11.31 -6.31 -36.35
CA GLY A 141 9.86 -6.42 -36.56
C GLY A 141 9.05 -6.68 -35.28
N ILE A 142 9.37 -5.98 -34.18
CA ILE A 142 8.58 -5.98 -32.95
C ILE A 142 7.64 -4.78 -32.92
N ARG A 143 6.34 -5.07 -32.77
CA ARG A 143 5.30 -4.09 -32.50
C ARG A 143 5.02 -4.05 -31.01
N VAL A 144 4.94 -2.86 -30.41
CA VAL A 144 4.55 -2.69 -29.00
C VAL A 144 3.30 -1.84 -28.92
N HIS A 145 2.25 -2.39 -28.31
CA HIS A 145 0.94 -1.76 -28.16
C HIS A 145 0.63 -1.46 -26.69
N LYS A 146 0.36 -0.18 -26.40
CA LYS A 146 -0.06 0.27 -25.07
C LYS A 146 -1.57 0.30 -25.01
N VAL A 147 -2.13 -0.32 -23.97
CA VAL A 147 -3.58 -0.32 -23.69
C VAL A 147 -3.85 0.58 -22.49
N ALA A 148 -4.49 1.74 -22.72
CA ALA A 148 -4.97 2.61 -21.66
C ALA A 148 -6.33 2.17 -21.12
N VAL A 149 -7.21 1.66 -21.98
CA VAL A 149 -8.55 1.17 -21.59
C VAL A 149 -8.59 -0.34 -21.75
N VAL A 150 -8.54 -1.05 -20.63
CA VAL A 150 -8.42 -2.52 -20.58
C VAL A 150 -9.76 -3.24 -20.71
N TRP A 151 -10.86 -2.52 -20.49
CA TRP A 151 -12.21 -3.04 -20.70
C TRP A 151 -13.18 -1.89 -21.00
N PRO A 152 -14.10 -2.03 -21.97
CA PRO A 152 -14.00 -3.01 -23.06
C PRO A 152 -12.76 -2.70 -23.92
N LEU A 153 -12.10 -3.74 -24.42
CA LEU A 153 -11.07 -3.59 -25.44
C LEU A 153 -11.74 -3.19 -26.77
N GLU A 154 -11.18 -2.21 -27.50
CA GLU A 154 -11.80 -1.71 -28.74
C GLU A 154 -11.34 -2.56 -29.93
N ALA A 155 -12.30 -3.24 -30.57
CA ALA A 155 -12.01 -4.31 -31.50
C ALA A 155 -11.32 -3.86 -32.79
N GLN A 156 -11.59 -2.65 -33.29
CA GLN A 156 -10.98 -2.14 -34.51
C GLN A 156 -9.49 -1.83 -34.29
N ILE A 157 -9.15 -1.11 -33.22
CA ILE A 157 -7.76 -0.84 -32.83
C ILE A 157 -7.00 -2.14 -32.61
N THR A 158 -7.59 -3.09 -31.88
CA THR A 158 -6.96 -4.38 -31.59
C THR A 158 -6.72 -5.21 -32.85
N ARG A 159 -7.69 -5.24 -33.78
CA ARG A 159 -7.54 -5.90 -35.07
C ARG A 159 -6.47 -5.24 -35.92
N ASP A 160 -6.41 -3.92 -35.95
CA ASP A 160 -5.36 -3.16 -36.66
C ASP A 160 -3.98 -3.46 -36.07
N PHE A 161 -3.87 -3.59 -34.75
CA PHE A 161 -2.66 -4.05 -34.07
C PHE A 161 -2.27 -5.46 -34.51
N ALA A 162 -3.22 -6.39 -34.64
CA ALA A 162 -2.98 -7.78 -34.98
C ALA A 162 -2.54 -8.01 -36.45
N LEU A 163 -2.88 -7.10 -37.36
CA LEU A 163 -2.58 -7.25 -38.79
C LEU A 163 -1.08 -7.39 -39.07
N GLY A 164 -0.75 -8.44 -39.81
CA GLY A 164 0.62 -8.76 -40.26
C GLY A 164 1.46 -9.51 -39.22
N LEU A 165 0.98 -9.64 -37.98
CA LEU A 165 1.69 -10.35 -36.94
C LEU A 165 1.56 -11.87 -37.09
N GLN A 166 2.62 -12.57 -36.72
CA GLN A 166 2.64 -14.03 -36.59
C GLN A 166 2.22 -14.45 -35.19
N GLU A 167 2.65 -13.69 -34.18
CA GLU A 167 2.39 -13.97 -32.76
C GLU A 167 2.20 -12.68 -31.97
N ILE A 168 1.31 -12.72 -30.98
CA ILE A 168 1.07 -11.68 -29.98
C ILE A 168 1.37 -12.26 -28.60
N LEU A 169 2.23 -11.55 -27.85
CA LEU A 169 2.43 -11.73 -26.43
C LEU A 169 1.63 -10.69 -25.64
N VAL A 170 0.67 -11.15 -24.84
CA VAL A 170 -0.13 -10.34 -23.92
C VAL A 170 0.57 -10.28 -22.57
N VAL A 171 0.99 -9.08 -22.16
CA VAL A 171 1.63 -8.83 -20.86
C VAL A 171 0.68 -8.03 -19.98
N GLU A 172 0.01 -8.73 -19.07
CA GLU A 172 -0.94 -8.13 -18.13
C GLU A 172 -0.80 -8.66 -16.70
N GLU A 173 -1.18 -7.86 -15.72
CA GLU A 173 -1.08 -8.20 -14.29
C GLU A 173 -2.23 -9.08 -13.81
N LYS A 174 -1.93 -10.00 -12.88
CA LYS A 174 -2.89 -10.95 -12.29
C LYS A 174 -3.54 -11.87 -13.32
N ARG A 175 -4.87 -11.96 -13.34
CA ARG A 175 -5.64 -12.82 -14.27
C ARG A 175 -5.76 -12.14 -15.63
N GLN A 176 -5.81 -12.95 -16.67
CA GLN A 176 -5.94 -12.52 -18.06
C GLN A 176 -7.31 -11.93 -18.38
N VAL A 177 -7.35 -10.64 -18.72
CA VAL A 177 -8.53 -9.85 -19.11
C VAL A 177 -8.38 -9.38 -20.55
N ILE A 178 -7.20 -8.89 -20.93
CA ILE A 178 -6.88 -8.51 -22.31
C ILE A 178 -6.76 -9.75 -23.18
N GLU A 179 -6.09 -10.80 -22.70
CA GLU A 179 -5.86 -12.04 -23.48
C GLU A 179 -7.17 -12.70 -23.93
N TYR A 180 -8.20 -12.72 -23.08
CA TYR A 180 -9.50 -13.26 -23.46
C TYR A 180 -10.23 -12.39 -24.46
N GLN A 181 -10.21 -11.06 -24.30
CA GLN A 181 -10.88 -10.14 -25.22
C GLN A 181 -10.25 -10.19 -26.61
N ILE A 182 -8.91 -10.16 -26.71
CA ILE A 182 -8.24 -10.25 -28.01
C ILE A 182 -8.49 -11.61 -28.67
N LYS A 183 -8.52 -12.71 -27.90
CA LYS A 183 -8.87 -14.03 -28.44
C LYS A 183 -10.29 -14.03 -29.01
N GLU A 184 -11.27 -13.47 -28.30
CA GLU A 184 -12.65 -13.34 -28.77
C GLU A 184 -12.75 -12.47 -30.04
N GLU A 185 -12.09 -11.30 -30.04
CA GLU A 185 -12.12 -10.36 -31.17
C GLU A 185 -11.50 -10.93 -32.46
N LEU A 186 -10.53 -11.85 -32.32
CA LEU A 186 -9.83 -12.50 -33.43
C LEU A 186 -10.44 -13.86 -33.82
N TYR A 187 -11.05 -14.62 -32.90
CA TYR A 187 -11.49 -16.00 -33.14
C TYR A 187 -12.58 -16.12 -34.22
N ASN A 188 -13.45 -15.12 -34.35
CA ASN A 188 -14.50 -15.08 -35.39
C ASN A 188 -14.19 -14.08 -36.51
N TRP A 189 -12.93 -13.63 -36.63
CA TRP A 189 -12.53 -12.76 -37.74
C TRP A 189 -12.18 -13.58 -39.00
N ARG A 190 -11.29 -13.11 -39.88
CA ARG A 190 -10.80 -13.88 -41.04
C ARG A 190 -9.56 -14.70 -40.66
N ALA A 191 -9.47 -15.96 -41.08
CA ALA A 191 -8.44 -16.89 -40.60
C ALA A 191 -7.01 -16.50 -41.02
N ASP A 192 -6.85 -15.84 -42.17
CA ASP A 192 -5.57 -15.43 -42.77
C ASP A 192 -4.83 -14.32 -42.03
N VAL A 193 -5.46 -13.67 -41.03
CA VAL A 193 -4.85 -12.56 -40.27
C VAL A 193 -4.85 -12.80 -38.76
N ARG A 194 -5.09 -14.04 -38.30
CA ARG A 194 -5.11 -14.37 -36.88
C ARG A 194 -3.70 -14.80 -36.44
N PRO A 195 -2.95 -13.95 -35.72
CA PRO A 195 -1.71 -14.39 -35.09
C PRO A 195 -1.99 -15.41 -33.98
N ASN A 196 -0.97 -16.17 -33.60
CA ASN A 196 -1.00 -16.90 -32.34
C ASN A 196 -1.08 -15.91 -31.17
N VAL A 197 -1.88 -16.20 -30.15
CA VAL A 197 -2.03 -15.32 -28.97
C VAL A 197 -1.65 -16.07 -27.70
N LEU A 198 -0.58 -15.60 -27.08
CA LEU A 198 -0.02 -16.13 -25.84
C LEU A 198 0.05 -15.03 -24.79
N GLY A 199 0.10 -15.41 -23.53
CA GLY A 199 0.25 -14.47 -22.42
C GLY A 199 0.59 -15.21 -21.15
N LYS A 200 -0.43 -15.70 -20.44
CA LYS A 200 -0.21 -16.41 -19.18
C LYS A 200 0.38 -17.80 -19.36
N PHE A 201 -0.04 -18.50 -20.41
CA PHE A 201 0.32 -19.88 -20.65
C PHE A 201 1.11 -20.01 -21.94
N ASP A 202 2.09 -20.90 -21.90
CA ASP A 202 2.86 -21.28 -23.09
C ASP A 202 2.12 -22.39 -23.85
N GLU A 203 2.54 -22.66 -25.09
CA GLU A 203 2.07 -23.83 -25.84
C GLU A 203 2.78 -25.14 -25.44
N PRO A 204 2.19 -26.31 -25.74
CA PRO A 204 2.90 -27.59 -25.76
C PRO A 204 4.04 -27.68 -26.77
N GLU A 205 5.02 -28.54 -26.49
CA GLU A 205 6.08 -28.84 -27.44
C GLU A 205 5.49 -29.51 -28.68
N GLY A 206 5.77 -28.96 -29.87
CA GLY A 206 5.21 -29.43 -31.14
C GLY A 206 3.78 -28.97 -31.44
N ASP A 207 3.18 -28.16 -30.56
CA ASP A 207 1.88 -27.53 -30.77
C ASP A 207 2.06 -26.02 -30.98
N GLU A 208 1.18 -25.41 -31.76
CA GLU A 208 1.10 -23.96 -31.93
C GLU A 208 -0.08 -23.37 -31.14
N SER A 209 -1.01 -24.22 -30.67
CA SER A 209 -2.15 -23.83 -29.86
C SER A 209 -1.77 -23.70 -28.38
N GLY A 210 -1.70 -22.45 -27.92
CA GLY A 210 -1.49 -22.12 -26.51
C GLY A 210 -2.79 -21.75 -25.79
N GLY A 211 -2.69 -21.50 -24.48
CA GLY A 211 -3.78 -20.97 -23.68
C GLY A 211 -4.11 -21.81 -22.46
N GLU A 212 -4.93 -21.24 -21.57
CA GLU A 212 -5.24 -21.85 -20.27
C GLU A 212 -5.78 -23.29 -20.41
N TRP A 213 -6.72 -23.50 -21.34
CA TRP A 213 -7.43 -24.77 -21.47
C TRP A 213 -6.81 -25.73 -22.50
N SER A 214 -5.58 -25.46 -22.98
CA SER A 214 -4.89 -26.37 -23.90
C SER A 214 -4.32 -27.61 -23.18
N ARG A 215 -4.34 -27.64 -21.84
CA ARG A 215 -3.88 -28.77 -21.02
C ARG A 215 -4.81 -29.05 -19.83
N PRO A 216 -4.82 -30.29 -19.29
CA PRO A 216 -5.64 -30.64 -18.13
C PRO A 216 -5.33 -29.82 -16.86
N ASN A 217 -4.05 -29.51 -16.63
CA ASN A 217 -3.60 -28.65 -15.53
C ASN A 217 -2.87 -27.41 -16.09
N PRO A 218 -3.56 -26.26 -16.22
CA PRO A 218 -2.97 -25.04 -16.78
C PRO A 218 -1.77 -24.55 -15.96
N SER A 219 -1.80 -24.79 -14.64
CA SER A 219 -0.84 -24.26 -13.68
C SER A 219 0.59 -24.82 -13.82
N GLU A 220 0.79 -25.84 -14.66
CA GLU A 220 2.10 -26.45 -14.93
C GLU A 220 2.86 -25.75 -16.07
N ASN A 221 2.21 -24.87 -16.85
CA ASN A 221 2.80 -24.30 -18.07
C ASN A 221 2.74 -22.76 -18.14
N TRP A 222 3.12 -22.08 -17.06
CA TRP A 222 3.16 -20.62 -17.02
C TRP A 222 4.24 -20.04 -17.92
N LEU A 223 3.84 -19.15 -18.83
CA LEU A 223 4.75 -18.21 -19.50
C LEU A 223 4.89 -16.94 -18.67
N LEU A 224 3.75 -16.33 -18.29
CA LEU A 224 3.68 -15.20 -17.37
C LEU A 224 2.79 -15.57 -16.19
N ARG A 225 3.30 -15.45 -14.97
CA ARG A 225 2.56 -15.82 -13.76
C ARG A 225 1.28 -14.99 -13.57
N ALA A 226 0.23 -15.62 -13.05
CA ALA A 226 -0.97 -14.93 -12.57
C ALA A 226 -0.91 -14.56 -11.08
N LYS A 227 0.04 -15.14 -10.33
CA LYS A 227 0.28 -14.87 -8.90
C LYS A 227 1.43 -13.87 -8.72
N ALA A 228 1.38 -13.10 -7.63
CA ALA A 228 2.32 -12.01 -7.36
C ALA A 228 2.35 -10.99 -8.52
N ASP A 229 3.32 -10.07 -8.51
CA ASP A 229 3.45 -9.04 -9.55
C ASP A 229 4.38 -9.52 -10.66
N LEU A 230 4.27 -9.02 -11.88
CA LEU A 230 5.31 -9.20 -12.90
C LEU A 230 6.47 -8.23 -12.62
N THR A 231 7.67 -8.67 -13.00
CA THR A 231 8.89 -7.88 -12.98
C THR A 231 9.49 -7.84 -14.38
N PRO A 232 10.30 -6.81 -14.71
CA PRO A 232 10.99 -6.77 -16.00
C PRO A 232 11.82 -8.03 -16.25
N ALA A 233 12.47 -8.61 -15.23
CA ALA A 233 13.17 -9.89 -15.35
C ALA A 233 12.30 -11.07 -15.82
N ILE A 234 11.08 -11.21 -15.29
CA ILE A 234 10.14 -12.28 -15.71
C ILE A 234 9.67 -12.06 -17.15
N ILE A 235 9.34 -10.81 -17.48
CA ILE A 235 8.89 -10.43 -18.82
C ILE A 235 10.03 -10.60 -19.83
N ALA A 236 11.26 -10.28 -19.47
CA ALA A 236 12.45 -10.47 -20.31
C ALA A 236 12.66 -11.95 -20.66
N LYS A 237 12.50 -12.86 -19.68
CA LYS A 237 12.54 -14.31 -19.92
C LYS A 237 11.48 -14.76 -20.92
N ALA A 238 10.24 -14.28 -20.77
CA ALA A 238 9.15 -14.60 -21.69
C ALA A 238 9.43 -14.07 -23.10
N ILE A 239 9.78 -12.79 -23.25
CA ILE A 239 10.11 -12.17 -24.54
C ILE A 239 11.26 -12.91 -25.22
N ALA A 240 12.36 -13.16 -24.51
CA ALA A 240 13.53 -13.84 -25.08
C ALA A 240 13.21 -15.27 -25.53
N LYS A 241 12.39 -15.99 -24.78
CA LYS A 241 11.88 -17.32 -25.17
C LYS A 241 11.13 -17.26 -26.50
N ARG A 242 10.17 -16.34 -26.62
CA ARG A 242 9.35 -16.19 -27.85
C ARG A 242 10.17 -15.75 -29.05
N LEU A 243 11.03 -14.74 -28.88
CA LEU A 243 11.90 -14.25 -29.95
C LEU A 243 12.90 -15.31 -30.44
N THR A 244 13.42 -16.13 -29.52
CA THR A 244 14.29 -17.26 -29.89
C THR A 244 13.54 -18.28 -30.75
N LYS A 245 12.29 -18.59 -30.41
CA LYS A 245 11.44 -19.52 -31.18
C LYS A 245 11.11 -18.96 -32.58
N LEU A 246 10.76 -17.68 -32.67
CA LEU A 246 10.46 -17.03 -33.95
C LEU A 246 11.71 -16.92 -34.84
N GLY A 247 12.89 -16.80 -34.24
CA GLY A 247 14.16 -16.60 -34.92
C GLY A 247 14.47 -15.11 -35.05
N VAL A 248 15.62 -14.72 -34.50
CA VAL A 248 16.18 -13.36 -34.54
C VAL A 248 17.68 -13.43 -34.86
N PRO A 249 18.31 -12.34 -35.36
CA PRO A 249 19.73 -12.31 -35.65
C PRO A 249 20.63 -12.74 -34.47
N SER A 250 21.80 -13.31 -34.77
CA SER A 250 22.71 -13.85 -33.76
C SER A 250 23.22 -12.81 -32.75
N ASP A 251 23.38 -11.54 -33.17
CA ASP A 251 23.73 -10.45 -32.26
C ASP A 251 22.63 -10.16 -31.23
N ILE A 252 21.36 -10.34 -31.62
CA ILE A 252 20.22 -10.22 -30.71
C ILE A 252 20.20 -11.37 -29.72
N VAL A 253 20.38 -12.60 -30.20
CA VAL A 253 20.44 -13.79 -29.33
C VAL A 253 21.54 -13.60 -28.28
N ALA A 254 22.73 -13.17 -28.68
CA ALA A 254 23.84 -12.93 -27.76
C ALA A 254 23.51 -11.89 -26.68
N ARG A 255 22.91 -10.76 -27.05
CA ARG A 255 22.48 -9.72 -26.09
C ARG A 255 21.44 -10.23 -25.10
N MET A 256 20.41 -10.92 -25.60
CA MET A 256 19.36 -11.49 -24.75
C MET A 256 19.96 -12.50 -23.76
N GLN A 257 20.78 -13.44 -24.24
CA GLN A 257 21.41 -14.46 -23.40
C GLN A 257 22.33 -13.86 -22.34
N ALA A 258 23.07 -12.80 -22.66
CA ALA A 258 23.89 -12.09 -21.68
C ALA A 258 23.05 -11.54 -20.52
N ARG A 259 21.89 -10.92 -20.80
CA ARG A 259 20.99 -10.43 -19.74
C ARG A 259 20.36 -11.58 -18.95
N LEU A 260 19.90 -12.63 -19.64
CA LEU A 260 19.29 -13.80 -18.99
C LEU A 260 20.26 -14.48 -18.02
N ALA A 261 21.53 -14.64 -18.41
CA ALA A 261 22.57 -15.22 -17.57
C ALA A 261 22.77 -14.44 -16.26
N VAL A 262 22.69 -13.10 -16.30
CA VAL A 262 22.76 -12.25 -15.10
C VAL A 262 21.55 -12.48 -14.19
N ILE A 263 20.35 -12.53 -14.76
CA ILE A 263 19.11 -12.79 -14.00
C ILE A 263 19.18 -14.17 -13.33
N ASP A 264 19.52 -15.21 -14.08
CA ASP A 264 19.59 -16.59 -13.59
C ASP A 264 20.70 -16.78 -12.55
N ALA A 265 21.83 -16.08 -12.68
CA ALA A 265 22.87 -16.07 -11.66
C ALA A 265 22.36 -15.42 -10.36
N ARG A 266 21.64 -14.29 -10.44
CA ARG A 266 21.10 -13.60 -9.27
C ARG A 266 20.01 -14.41 -8.57
N GLU A 267 19.11 -15.03 -9.33
CA GLU A 267 18.05 -15.89 -8.79
C GLU A 267 18.64 -17.12 -8.08
N ARG A 268 19.61 -17.83 -8.71
CA ARG A 268 20.31 -18.96 -8.07
C ARG A 268 21.00 -18.53 -6.79
N ALA A 269 21.72 -17.42 -6.80
CA ALA A 269 22.39 -16.90 -5.62
C ALA A 269 21.40 -16.59 -4.48
N LEU A 270 20.20 -16.09 -4.75
CA LEU A 270 19.18 -15.86 -3.72
C LEU A 270 18.62 -17.15 -3.13
N VAL A 271 18.48 -18.21 -3.94
CA VAL A 271 18.02 -19.52 -3.47
C VAL A 271 19.07 -20.22 -2.59
N GLU A 272 20.35 -20.10 -2.98
CA GLU A 272 21.47 -20.67 -2.22
C GLU A 272 21.76 -19.91 -0.92
N THR A 273 21.52 -18.60 -0.91
CA THR A 273 21.73 -17.76 0.29
C THR A 273 20.58 -17.97 1.28
N LYS A 274 20.69 -18.98 2.14
CA LYS A 274 19.83 -19.13 3.32
C LYS A 274 20.20 -18.08 4.37
N LEU A 275 19.55 -16.92 4.31
CA LEU A 275 19.69 -15.89 5.35
C LEU A 275 18.73 -16.20 6.50
N GLU A 276 19.29 -16.56 7.66
CA GLU A 276 18.57 -16.56 8.95
C GLU A 276 18.59 -15.16 9.58
N THR A 277 18.57 -14.11 8.76
CA THR A 277 18.41 -12.74 9.26
C THR A 277 16.92 -12.55 9.55
N GLY A 278 16.52 -12.70 10.81
CA GLY A 278 15.11 -12.60 11.22
C GLY A 278 14.39 -11.37 10.64
N GLU A 279 13.08 -11.49 10.39
CA GLU A 279 12.32 -10.43 9.73
C GLU A 279 12.07 -9.23 10.65
N ARG A 280 12.21 -8.01 10.10
CA ARG A 280 11.79 -6.77 10.78
C ARG A 280 10.28 -6.61 10.68
N ALA A 281 9.57 -7.32 11.56
CA ALA A 281 8.12 -7.24 11.66
C ALA A 281 7.66 -5.83 12.12
N PRO A 282 6.59 -5.28 11.53
CA PRO A 282 5.93 -4.06 12.02
C PRO A 282 5.60 -4.14 13.51
N TRP A 283 5.84 -3.04 14.26
CA TRP A 283 5.59 -3.01 15.70
C TRP A 283 4.88 -1.74 16.16
N PHE A 284 4.31 -1.79 17.36
CA PHE A 284 3.72 -0.60 17.99
C PHE A 284 4.76 0.47 18.29
N CYS A 285 4.40 1.73 18.05
CA CYS A 285 5.23 2.88 18.41
C CYS A 285 5.54 2.89 19.92
N SER A 286 6.66 3.52 20.30
CA SER A 286 6.97 3.77 21.71
C SER A 286 5.80 4.46 22.42
N GLY A 287 5.30 3.88 23.52
CA GLY A 287 4.15 4.42 24.26
C GLY A 287 2.82 4.37 23.50
N CYS A 288 2.67 3.50 22.50
CA CYS A 288 1.41 3.30 21.78
C CYS A 288 0.29 2.82 22.72
N PRO A 289 -0.93 3.39 22.65
CA PRO A 289 -2.08 2.92 23.43
C PRO A 289 -2.42 1.44 23.17
N HIS A 290 -2.14 0.95 21.97
CA HIS A 290 -2.43 -0.42 21.58
C HIS A 290 -1.55 -1.46 22.30
N ASN A 291 -0.45 -1.07 22.97
CA ASN A 291 0.29 -1.99 23.83
C ASN A 291 -0.55 -2.54 24.99
N THR A 292 -1.54 -1.76 25.44
CA THR A 292 -2.50 -2.15 26.47
C THR A 292 -3.83 -2.55 25.85
N SER A 293 -4.37 -1.76 24.91
CA SER A 293 -5.75 -1.92 24.43
C SER A 293 -6.00 -3.24 23.67
N THR A 294 -4.98 -3.84 23.06
CA THR A 294 -5.12 -5.11 22.32
C THR A 294 -4.96 -6.35 23.20
N ARG A 295 -4.57 -6.20 24.47
CA ARG A 295 -4.56 -7.31 25.43
C ARG A 295 -5.99 -7.73 25.74
N VAL A 296 -6.18 -9.03 25.92
CA VAL A 296 -7.44 -9.64 26.35
C VAL A 296 -7.20 -10.51 27.58
N PRO A 297 -8.24 -10.77 28.39
CA PRO A 297 -8.11 -11.65 29.54
C PRO A 297 -7.67 -13.05 29.14
N GLU A 298 -7.00 -13.74 30.06
CA GLU A 298 -6.65 -15.15 29.89
C GLU A 298 -7.88 -16.00 29.54
N GLY A 299 -7.68 -16.95 28.61
CA GLY A 299 -8.75 -17.80 28.06
C GLY A 299 -9.68 -17.09 27.08
N SER A 300 -9.42 -15.82 26.74
CA SER A 300 -10.20 -15.06 25.75
C SER A 300 -9.40 -14.82 24.48
N ARG A 301 -10.12 -14.53 23.40
CA ARG A 301 -9.57 -14.21 22.08
C ARG A 301 -10.07 -12.88 21.59
N ALA A 302 -9.20 -12.15 20.89
CA ALA A 302 -9.60 -11.03 20.05
C ALA A 302 -9.50 -11.37 18.56
N VAL A 303 -10.30 -10.67 17.76
CA VAL A 303 -10.10 -10.53 16.30
C VAL A 303 -9.70 -9.10 15.96
N ALA A 304 -9.03 -8.92 14.82
CA ALA A 304 -8.57 -7.61 14.36
C ALA A 304 -9.18 -7.21 13.01
N GLY A 305 -9.10 -5.93 12.69
CA GLY A 305 -9.29 -5.38 11.34
C GLY A 305 -8.00 -4.80 10.78
N ILE A 306 -8.10 -4.17 9.62
CA ILE A 306 -6.97 -3.42 9.04
C ILE A 306 -6.83 -2.09 9.81
N GLY A 307 -5.76 -1.98 10.58
CA GLY A 307 -5.46 -0.85 11.46
C GLY A 307 -4.16 -1.12 12.21
N CYS A 308 -3.67 -0.19 13.05
CA CYS A 308 -2.48 -0.48 13.85
C CYS A 308 -2.66 -1.74 14.71
N HIS A 309 -3.87 -1.95 15.24
CA HIS A 309 -4.23 -3.15 16.01
C HIS A 309 -4.14 -4.46 15.22
N TYR A 310 -4.10 -4.43 13.88
CA TYR A 310 -3.79 -5.59 13.04
C TYR A 310 -2.45 -6.21 13.44
N MET A 311 -1.46 -5.39 13.79
CA MET A 311 -0.13 -5.86 14.18
C MET A 311 -0.15 -6.82 15.38
N ALA A 312 -1.21 -6.78 16.20
CA ALA A 312 -1.35 -7.71 17.32
C ALA A 312 -1.41 -9.19 16.86
N THR A 313 -1.77 -9.48 15.59
CA THR A 313 -1.78 -10.85 15.05
C THR A 313 -0.38 -11.42 14.82
N TRP A 314 0.66 -10.58 14.76
CA TRP A 314 2.06 -11.01 14.62
C TRP A 314 2.84 -10.90 15.93
N MET A 315 2.17 -10.48 17.00
CA MET A 315 2.75 -10.37 18.34
C MET A 315 2.38 -11.61 19.16
N ASP A 316 3.08 -11.80 20.27
CA ASP A 316 2.70 -12.77 21.29
C ASP A 316 1.46 -12.27 22.06
N ARG A 317 0.30 -12.35 21.39
CA ARG A 317 -1.01 -11.88 21.84
C ARG A 317 -2.09 -12.88 21.41
N SER A 318 -3.14 -13.01 22.23
CA SER A 318 -4.33 -13.81 21.90
C SER A 318 -5.26 -13.07 20.91
N THR A 319 -4.71 -12.59 19.80
CA THR A 319 -5.46 -11.99 18.70
C THR A 319 -5.28 -12.84 17.46
N SER A 320 -6.37 -13.39 16.92
CA SER A 320 -6.31 -14.24 15.74
C SER A 320 -7.22 -13.71 14.64
N THR A 321 -6.90 -14.08 13.40
CA THR A 321 -7.64 -13.69 12.19
C THR A 321 -7.68 -12.18 11.97
N PHE A 322 -8.07 -11.79 10.77
CA PHE A 322 -8.39 -10.42 10.43
C PHE A 322 -9.41 -10.39 9.30
N THR A 323 -10.00 -9.24 9.06
CA THR A 323 -10.98 -9.03 7.98
C THR A 323 -10.82 -7.62 7.41
N GLN A 324 -11.47 -7.33 6.28
CA GLN A 324 -11.49 -6.01 5.67
C GLN A 324 -12.05 -4.95 6.63
N MET A 325 -11.65 -3.69 6.43
CA MET A 325 -12.15 -2.55 7.21
C MET A 325 -13.69 -2.49 7.15
N GLY A 326 -14.33 -2.48 8.32
CA GLY A 326 -15.78 -2.47 8.48
C GLY A 326 -16.42 -3.86 8.53
N GLY A 327 -15.64 -4.93 8.43
CA GLY A 327 -16.11 -6.31 8.63
C GLY A 327 -15.80 -6.87 10.03
N GLU A 328 -15.10 -6.12 10.88
CA GLU A 328 -14.55 -6.60 12.14
C GLU A 328 -15.63 -7.21 13.05
N GLY A 329 -15.33 -8.36 13.65
CA GLY A 329 -16.25 -9.10 14.51
C GLY A 329 -17.35 -9.88 13.79
N VAL A 330 -17.80 -9.46 12.59
CA VAL A 330 -18.91 -10.12 11.87
C VAL A 330 -18.65 -11.60 11.51
N PRO A 331 -17.42 -12.05 11.20
CA PRO A 331 -17.15 -13.48 11.04
C PRO A 331 -17.59 -14.33 12.23
N TRP A 332 -17.68 -13.76 13.43
CA TRP A 332 -18.19 -14.43 14.62
C TRP A 332 -19.64 -14.89 14.46
N VAL A 333 -20.47 -14.14 13.74
CA VAL A 333 -21.86 -14.52 13.46
C VAL A 333 -21.96 -15.90 12.80
N GLY A 334 -21.03 -16.20 11.88
CA GLY A 334 -20.95 -17.50 11.23
C GLY A 334 -20.22 -18.57 12.05
N GLN A 335 -19.41 -18.18 13.04
CA GLN A 335 -18.58 -19.10 13.84
C GLN A 335 -19.26 -19.53 15.14
N SER A 336 -20.02 -18.65 15.79
CA SER A 336 -20.47 -18.81 17.18
C SER A 336 -21.33 -20.06 17.42
N ALA A 337 -22.05 -20.53 16.39
CA ALA A 337 -22.87 -21.74 16.46
C ALA A 337 -22.06 -23.04 16.32
N PHE A 338 -20.80 -22.98 15.88
CA PHE A 338 -19.95 -24.14 15.56
C PHE A 338 -18.72 -24.25 16.46
N THR A 339 -18.73 -23.56 17.60
CA THR A 339 -17.64 -23.54 18.58
C THR A 339 -18.19 -23.59 20.00
N THR A 340 -17.37 -24.01 20.95
CA THR A 340 -17.67 -23.95 22.39
C THR A 340 -17.22 -22.63 23.02
N GLU A 341 -16.51 -21.77 22.27
CA GLU A 341 -16.10 -20.43 22.72
C GLU A 341 -17.35 -19.54 22.91
N PRO A 342 -17.66 -19.05 24.12
CA PRO A 342 -18.94 -18.39 24.39
C PRO A 342 -18.98 -16.92 23.96
N HIS A 343 -17.81 -16.30 23.78
CA HIS A 343 -17.62 -14.86 23.58
C HIS A 343 -16.26 -14.57 22.93
N ILE A 344 -16.19 -13.52 22.11
CA ILE A 344 -14.92 -12.98 21.61
C ILE A 344 -14.85 -11.45 21.78
N PHE A 345 -13.63 -10.90 21.71
CA PHE A 345 -13.41 -9.47 21.55
C PHE A 345 -13.14 -9.10 20.08
N ALA A 346 -13.59 -7.93 19.62
CA ALA A 346 -13.25 -7.39 18.31
C ALA A 346 -12.55 -6.03 18.47
N ASN A 347 -11.28 -5.94 18.08
CA ASN A 347 -10.58 -4.66 18.01
C ASN A 347 -11.03 -3.91 16.76
N LEU A 348 -11.52 -2.69 16.93
CA LEU A 348 -11.99 -1.83 15.83
C LEU A 348 -11.43 -0.42 16.02
N GLY A 349 -10.78 0.15 15.01
CA GLY A 349 -10.31 1.55 15.07
C GLY A 349 -11.45 2.55 14.94
N ASP A 350 -11.31 3.75 15.52
CA ASP A 350 -12.24 4.87 15.36
C ASP A 350 -12.44 5.30 13.90
N GLY A 351 -11.37 5.34 13.10
CA GLY A 351 -11.45 5.59 11.66
C GLY A 351 -12.30 4.55 10.92
N THR A 352 -12.13 3.27 11.27
CA THR A 352 -12.93 2.19 10.68
C THR A 352 -14.37 2.26 11.15
N TYR A 353 -14.60 2.53 12.44
CA TYR A 353 -15.93 2.72 13.00
C TYR A 353 -16.72 3.78 12.21
N PHE A 354 -16.09 4.94 11.96
CA PHE A 354 -16.69 6.04 11.20
C PHE A 354 -16.99 5.64 9.75
N HIS A 355 -16.07 4.95 9.07
CA HIS A 355 -16.22 4.61 7.65
C HIS A 355 -17.31 3.56 7.39
N SER A 356 -17.27 2.43 8.09
CA SER A 356 -18.20 1.30 7.85
C SER A 356 -18.37 0.34 9.03
N GLY A 357 -17.54 0.45 10.07
CA GLY A 357 -17.55 -0.45 11.22
C GLY A 357 -18.83 -0.39 12.06
N LEU A 358 -19.55 0.74 12.04
CA LEU A 358 -20.87 0.84 12.66
C LEU A 358 -21.84 -0.21 12.11
N LEU A 359 -21.81 -0.48 10.80
CA LEU A 359 -22.68 -1.48 10.16
C LEU A 359 -22.32 -2.91 10.60
N ALA A 360 -21.05 -3.21 10.83
CA ALA A 360 -20.62 -4.49 11.40
C ALA A 360 -21.15 -4.69 12.82
N ILE A 361 -21.10 -3.65 13.66
CA ILE A 361 -21.65 -3.71 15.03
C ILE A 361 -23.16 -3.93 14.98
N ARG A 362 -23.89 -3.19 14.12
CA ARG A 362 -25.32 -3.38 13.91
C ARG A 362 -25.66 -4.82 13.49
N GLN A 363 -24.89 -5.41 12.58
CA GLN A 363 -25.08 -6.81 12.18
C GLN A 363 -24.88 -7.76 13.35
N SER A 364 -23.85 -7.56 14.18
CA SER A 364 -23.60 -8.38 15.37
C SER A 364 -24.71 -8.25 16.42
N ILE A 365 -25.27 -7.05 16.59
CA ILE A 365 -26.45 -6.79 17.44
C ILE A 365 -27.65 -7.56 16.90
N ALA A 366 -27.97 -7.41 15.60
CA ALA A 366 -29.11 -8.06 14.97
C ALA A 366 -29.01 -9.59 15.01
N SER A 367 -27.81 -10.14 14.92
CA SER A 367 -27.56 -11.58 15.03
C SER A 367 -27.61 -12.12 16.47
N GLY A 368 -27.66 -11.25 17.50
CA GLY A 368 -27.73 -11.66 18.90
C GLY A 368 -26.48 -12.39 19.43
N VAL A 369 -25.33 -12.27 18.77
CA VAL A 369 -24.10 -12.97 19.18
C VAL A 369 -23.43 -12.30 20.38
N ASN A 370 -22.78 -13.10 21.22
CA ASN A 370 -22.02 -12.58 22.36
C ASN A 370 -20.64 -12.10 21.87
N ILE A 371 -20.44 -10.79 21.83
CA ILE A 371 -19.20 -10.17 21.37
C ILE A 371 -18.99 -8.82 22.06
N THR A 372 -17.75 -8.50 22.38
CA THR A 372 -17.37 -7.15 22.85
C THR A 372 -16.53 -6.43 21.81
N TYR A 373 -17.06 -5.35 21.27
CA TYR A 373 -16.29 -4.45 20.42
C TYR A 373 -15.43 -3.51 21.27
N LYS A 374 -14.12 -3.53 21.06
CA LYS A 374 -13.19 -2.53 21.60
C LYS A 374 -12.94 -1.47 20.54
N ILE A 375 -13.62 -0.34 20.67
CA ILE A 375 -13.42 0.83 19.81
C ILE A 375 -12.15 1.53 20.28
N LEU A 376 -11.06 1.34 19.54
CA LEU A 376 -9.74 1.85 19.86
C LEU A 376 -9.63 3.28 19.33
N TYR A 377 -10.12 4.23 20.12
CA TYR A 377 -10.12 5.66 19.80
C TYR A 377 -8.74 6.26 20.02
N ASN A 378 -8.10 6.69 18.94
CA ASN A 378 -6.77 7.27 18.96
C ASN A 378 -6.70 8.65 18.28
N ASP A 379 -7.85 9.17 17.84
CA ASP A 379 -8.05 10.52 17.30
C ASP A 379 -7.35 10.76 15.95
N ALA A 380 -6.94 9.68 15.26
CA ALA A 380 -6.26 9.77 13.97
C ALA A 380 -6.30 8.46 13.18
N VAL A 381 -6.46 8.54 11.85
CA VAL A 381 -6.15 7.41 10.97
C VAL A 381 -4.63 7.23 10.91
N ALA A 382 -4.09 6.53 11.91
CA ALA A 382 -2.67 6.57 12.25
C ALA A 382 -1.77 5.95 11.16
N MET A 383 -2.23 4.89 10.49
CA MET A 383 -1.44 4.23 9.43
C MET A 383 -1.35 5.05 8.15
N THR A 384 -2.22 6.03 7.92
CA THR A 384 -2.24 6.88 6.71
C THR A 384 -1.53 8.22 6.92
N GLY A 385 -0.68 8.33 7.95
CA GLY A 385 0.04 9.57 8.27
C GLY A 385 -0.70 10.50 9.24
N GLY A 386 -1.73 10.01 9.92
CA GLY A 386 -2.42 10.74 10.98
C GLY A 386 -3.50 11.69 10.47
N GLN A 387 -4.29 11.24 9.49
CA GLN A 387 -5.46 11.99 9.01
C GLN A 387 -6.50 12.12 10.15
N GLN A 388 -7.21 13.26 10.17
CA GLN A 388 -8.32 13.45 11.10
C GLN A 388 -9.45 12.47 10.79
N VAL A 389 -10.08 11.92 11.83
CA VAL A 389 -11.24 11.05 11.68
C VAL A 389 -12.48 11.92 11.50
N GLY A 390 -13.29 11.63 10.48
CA GLY A 390 -14.49 12.39 10.13
C GLY A 390 -14.26 13.38 9.00
N GLU A 391 -15.32 13.69 8.25
CA GLU A 391 -15.27 14.62 7.11
C GLU A 391 -15.46 16.09 7.52
N ARG A 392 -15.92 16.33 8.76
CA ARG A 392 -16.20 17.66 9.27
C ARG A 392 -15.03 18.21 10.08
N PRO A 393 -14.86 19.55 10.15
CA PRO A 393 -13.77 20.18 10.90
C PRO A 393 -13.72 19.77 12.38
N GLU A 394 -14.86 19.46 13.00
CA GLU A 394 -14.95 19.01 14.39
C GLU A 394 -14.49 17.56 14.63
N GLY A 395 -14.26 16.79 13.56
CA GLY A 395 -13.88 15.38 13.63
C GLY A 395 -14.99 14.46 14.12
N HIS A 396 -14.62 13.28 14.61
CA HIS A 396 -15.54 12.32 15.20
C HIS A 396 -15.17 12.04 16.65
N SER A 397 -15.98 12.48 17.62
CA SER A 397 -15.64 12.42 19.04
C SER A 397 -16.09 11.14 19.74
N VAL A 398 -15.47 10.83 20.89
CA VAL A 398 -15.90 9.71 21.77
C VAL A 398 -17.38 9.82 22.16
N ALA A 399 -17.87 11.02 22.42
CA ALA A 399 -19.28 11.24 22.75
C ALA A 399 -20.20 10.86 21.58
N GLN A 400 -19.87 11.28 20.35
CA GLN A 400 -20.65 10.91 19.16
C GLN A 400 -20.67 9.40 18.93
N ILE A 401 -19.52 8.72 19.08
CA ILE A 401 -19.43 7.26 19.02
C ILE A 401 -20.32 6.64 20.10
N ALA A 402 -20.25 7.13 21.33
CA ALA A 402 -21.03 6.60 22.44
C ALA A 402 -22.54 6.74 22.21
N HIS A 403 -23.01 7.91 21.75
CA HIS A 403 -24.43 8.13 21.40
C HIS A 403 -24.88 7.19 20.29
N SER A 404 -24.08 7.04 19.23
CA SER A 404 -24.42 6.14 18.13
C SER A 404 -24.48 4.68 18.59
N LEU A 405 -23.50 4.19 19.35
CA LEU A 405 -23.51 2.83 19.88
C LEU A 405 -24.70 2.55 20.81
N ARG A 406 -25.06 3.52 21.66
CA ARG A 406 -26.27 3.42 22.48
C ARG A 406 -27.54 3.33 21.62
N ALA A 407 -27.65 4.17 20.59
CA ALA A 407 -28.79 4.16 19.68
C ALA A 407 -28.90 2.86 18.87
N GLU A 408 -27.78 2.23 18.50
CA GLU A 408 -27.78 0.91 17.86
C GLU A 408 -28.24 -0.22 18.79
N GLY A 409 -28.17 -0.03 20.11
CA GLY A 409 -28.64 -1.00 21.10
C GLY A 409 -27.57 -1.94 21.66
N VAL A 410 -26.32 -1.49 21.80
CA VAL A 410 -25.32 -2.28 22.55
C VAL A 410 -25.78 -2.48 24.01
N VAL A 411 -25.65 -3.72 24.50
CA VAL A 411 -26.16 -4.14 25.82
C VAL A 411 -25.46 -3.39 26.96
N LYS A 412 -24.15 -3.20 26.85
CA LYS A 412 -23.33 -2.44 27.81
C LYS A 412 -22.27 -1.64 27.06
N LEU A 413 -22.06 -0.41 27.50
CA LEU A 413 -21.07 0.52 26.97
C LEU A 413 -20.34 1.23 28.12
N VAL A 414 -19.01 1.24 28.06
CA VAL A 414 -18.14 2.01 28.97
C VAL A 414 -17.04 2.71 28.19
N VAL A 415 -16.50 3.78 28.77
CA VAL A 415 -15.29 4.46 28.28
C VAL A 415 -14.12 4.11 29.18
N VAL A 416 -12.98 3.81 28.57
CA VAL A 416 -11.72 3.49 29.26
C VAL A 416 -10.64 4.44 28.75
N THR A 417 -9.93 5.14 29.63
CA THR A 417 -8.93 6.15 29.23
C THR A 417 -7.77 6.29 30.23
N ASP A 418 -6.64 6.86 29.82
CA ASP A 418 -5.54 7.26 30.70
C ASP A 418 -5.81 8.57 31.45
N GLU A 419 -6.86 9.30 31.10
CA GLU A 419 -7.21 10.61 31.66
C GLU A 419 -8.71 10.69 32.04
N PRO A 420 -9.24 9.88 32.99
CA PRO A 420 -10.68 9.84 33.33
C PRO A 420 -11.26 11.20 33.73
N GLU A 421 -10.44 12.05 34.35
CA GLU A 421 -10.79 13.38 34.80
C GLU A 421 -11.30 14.29 33.67
N LYS A 422 -10.95 14.01 32.40
CA LYS A 422 -11.44 14.76 31.24
C LYS A 422 -12.96 14.63 30.99
N TYR A 423 -13.58 13.64 31.64
CA TYR A 423 -15.01 13.37 31.58
C TYR A 423 -15.77 13.74 32.87
N HIS A 424 -15.10 14.28 33.89
CA HIS A 424 -15.77 14.74 35.10
C HIS A 424 -16.80 15.83 34.78
N GLY A 425 -18.04 15.64 35.25
CA GLY A 425 -19.15 16.57 34.98
C GLY A 425 -19.74 16.50 33.56
N ARG A 426 -19.31 15.53 32.74
CA ARG A 426 -19.78 15.29 31.36
C ARG A 426 -20.56 13.97 31.20
N THR A 427 -20.94 13.37 32.33
CA THR A 427 -21.79 12.18 32.41
C THR A 427 -23.12 12.58 33.04
N HIS A 428 -24.22 12.36 32.33
CA HIS A 428 -25.55 12.79 32.77
C HIS A 428 -26.36 11.62 33.31
N THR A 429 -27.21 11.88 34.30
CA THR A 429 -28.13 10.88 34.88
C THR A 429 -29.47 10.77 34.12
N VAL A 430 -29.72 11.64 33.13
CA VAL A 430 -31.00 11.74 32.42
C VAL A 430 -30.76 11.85 30.91
N ASP A 431 -31.54 11.12 30.11
CA ASP A 431 -31.56 11.22 28.64
C ASP A 431 -31.89 12.66 28.25
N SER A 432 -30.91 13.37 27.69
CA SER A 432 -31.08 14.78 27.40
C SER A 432 -32.13 14.95 26.30
N SER A 433 -33.19 15.65 26.69
CA SER A 433 -34.33 16.11 25.90
C SER A 433 -33.95 17.10 24.79
N ALA A 434 -34.95 17.75 24.19
CA ALA A 434 -34.87 18.83 23.19
C ALA A 434 -33.86 19.97 23.50
N ALA A 435 -33.28 20.01 24.71
CA ALA A 435 -32.19 20.88 25.14
C ALA A 435 -30.88 20.79 24.32
N ARG A 436 -30.69 19.76 23.46
CA ARG A 436 -29.51 19.70 22.56
C ARG A 436 -29.62 20.59 21.32
N ALA A 437 -30.82 21.06 20.98
CA ALA A 437 -31.02 21.95 19.83
C ALA A 437 -30.55 23.38 20.17
N GLY A 438 -29.24 23.65 20.01
CA GLY A 438 -28.67 25.00 20.14
C GLY A 438 -27.46 25.15 21.06
N HIS A 439 -27.01 24.07 21.71
CA HIS A 439 -25.93 24.11 22.72
C HIS A 439 -24.70 23.30 22.27
N ALA A 440 -23.74 23.98 21.63
CA ALA A 440 -22.53 23.35 21.07
C ALA A 440 -21.60 22.75 22.15
N GLU A 441 -21.70 23.21 23.38
CA GLU A 441 -20.97 22.75 24.56
C GLU A 441 -21.40 21.35 25.03
N LEU A 442 -22.63 20.92 24.74
CA LEU A 442 -23.18 19.61 25.13
C LEU A 442 -22.85 18.49 24.12
N ILE A 443 -22.17 18.81 23.01
CA ILE A 443 -21.78 17.85 21.95
C ILE A 443 -20.76 16.81 22.45
N ASN A 444 -20.04 17.12 23.54
CA ASN A 444 -18.99 16.26 24.11
C ASN A 444 -19.43 15.49 25.37
N ASP A 445 -20.72 15.54 25.72
CA ASP A 445 -21.24 14.78 26.86
C ASP A 445 -21.55 13.34 26.50
N LEU A 446 -21.24 12.43 27.42
CA LEU A 446 -21.53 11.01 27.25
C LEU A 446 -23.03 10.73 27.45
N PRO A 447 -23.60 9.73 26.76
CA PRO A 447 -24.97 9.33 27.01
C PRO A 447 -25.16 8.82 28.44
N PRO A 448 -26.39 8.90 28.98
CA PRO A 448 -26.66 8.48 30.34
C PRO A 448 -26.25 7.04 30.62
N GLY A 449 -25.75 6.81 31.83
CA GLY A 449 -25.33 5.49 32.27
C GLY A 449 -24.07 4.95 31.58
N VAL A 450 -23.31 5.77 30.85
CA VAL A 450 -21.95 5.41 30.42
C VAL A 450 -20.96 5.82 31.52
N GLU A 451 -20.33 4.82 32.10
CA GLU A 451 -19.28 4.99 33.10
C GLU A 451 -17.90 5.14 32.43
N VAL A 452 -17.00 5.87 33.11
CA VAL A 452 -15.64 6.15 32.65
C VAL A 452 -14.65 5.57 33.65
N PHE A 453 -13.72 4.76 33.16
CA PHE A 453 -12.70 4.09 33.98
C PHE A 453 -11.29 4.43 33.53
N HIS A 454 -10.35 4.36 34.47
CA HIS A 454 -8.93 4.40 34.12
C HIS A 454 -8.54 3.12 33.36
N ARG A 455 -7.62 3.21 32.40
CA ARG A 455 -7.14 2.07 31.59
C ARG A 455 -6.56 0.90 32.37
N ASP A 456 -6.19 1.11 33.63
CA ASP A 456 -5.71 0.03 34.51
C ASP A 456 -6.81 -0.95 34.89
N GLU A 457 -8.08 -0.53 34.81
CA GLU A 457 -9.26 -1.38 35.06
C GLU A 457 -9.66 -2.21 33.83
N LEU A 458 -8.96 -2.08 32.69
CA LEU A 458 -9.35 -2.70 31.43
C LEU A 458 -9.46 -4.23 31.53
N ASP A 459 -8.54 -4.91 32.25
CA ASP A 459 -8.60 -6.38 32.39
C ASP A 459 -9.84 -6.82 33.16
N LYS A 460 -10.12 -6.15 34.28
CA LYS A 460 -11.33 -6.39 35.09
C LYS A 460 -12.59 -6.18 34.26
N LEU A 461 -12.71 -5.06 33.57
CA LEU A 461 -13.86 -4.74 32.73
C LEU A 461 -14.04 -5.76 31.60
N GLN A 462 -12.96 -6.16 30.92
CA GLN A 462 -13.05 -7.20 29.89
C GLN A 462 -13.55 -8.54 30.45
N ARG A 463 -13.11 -8.94 31.66
CA ARG A 463 -13.62 -10.14 32.33
C ARG A 463 -15.11 -10.05 32.68
N GLU A 464 -15.59 -8.88 33.07
CA GLU A 464 -17.03 -8.69 33.28
C GLU A 464 -17.79 -8.77 31.95
N PHE A 465 -17.26 -8.15 30.90
CA PHE A 465 -17.93 -8.06 29.59
C PHE A 465 -18.03 -9.39 28.87
N ARG A 466 -17.06 -10.29 29.03
CA ARG A 466 -17.09 -11.61 28.37
C ARG A 466 -18.22 -12.51 28.86
N GLU A 467 -18.73 -12.25 30.07
CA GLU A 467 -19.83 -13.03 30.67
C GLU A 467 -21.22 -12.48 30.26
N LEU A 468 -21.28 -11.29 29.64
CA LEU A 468 -22.54 -10.68 29.22
C LEU A 468 -23.05 -11.30 27.92
N LYS A 469 -24.37 -11.51 27.86
CA LYS A 469 -25.05 -11.96 26.64
C LYS A 469 -25.35 -10.79 25.71
N GLY A 470 -25.21 -11.03 24.42
CA GLY A 470 -25.40 -10.03 23.35
C GLY A 470 -24.16 -9.18 23.06
N CYS A 471 -24.34 -8.22 22.16
CA CYS A 471 -23.26 -7.35 21.71
C CYS A 471 -23.02 -6.20 22.71
N THR A 472 -21.76 -6.03 23.13
CA THR A 472 -21.30 -4.99 24.07
C THR A 472 -20.16 -4.18 23.46
N ALA A 473 -19.86 -3.01 24.02
CA ALA A 473 -18.77 -2.18 23.53
C ALA A 473 -17.95 -1.50 24.64
N ILE A 474 -16.65 -1.34 24.40
CA ILE A 474 -15.72 -0.56 25.22
C ILE A 474 -15.09 0.48 24.28
N ILE A 475 -15.24 1.76 24.59
CA ILE A 475 -14.47 2.81 23.91
C ILE A 475 -13.16 3.01 24.67
N TYR A 476 -12.05 2.58 24.09
CA TYR A 476 -10.72 2.79 24.62
C TYR A 476 -10.15 4.10 24.05
N ASP A 477 -10.22 5.17 24.83
CA ASP A 477 -9.86 6.53 24.44
C ASP A 477 -8.46 6.89 24.92
N GLN A 478 -7.51 6.86 23.98
CA GLN A 478 -6.15 7.33 24.20
C GLN A 478 -5.50 7.71 22.87
N THR A 479 -5.10 8.99 22.73
CA THR A 479 -4.52 9.53 21.50
C THR A 479 -3.30 8.77 21.01
N CYS A 480 -3.18 8.62 19.69
CA CYS A 480 -2.02 8.04 19.00
C CYS A 480 -0.69 8.63 19.51
N ALA A 481 0.29 7.76 19.81
CA ALA A 481 1.56 8.17 20.38
C ALA A 481 2.40 9.07 19.44
N THR A 482 2.35 8.84 18.13
CA THR A 482 3.00 9.70 17.13
C THR A 482 2.37 11.08 17.11
N GLU A 483 1.04 11.16 17.15
CA GLU A 483 0.32 12.44 17.20
C GLU A 483 0.55 13.18 18.52
N LYS A 484 0.56 12.48 19.67
CA LYS A 484 0.96 13.09 20.96
C LYS A 484 2.34 13.76 20.84
N ARG A 485 3.32 13.08 20.22
CA ARG A 485 4.67 13.63 19.97
C ARG A 485 4.65 14.85 19.05
N ARG A 486 3.89 14.79 17.94
CA ARG A 486 3.76 15.88 16.96
C ARG A 486 3.12 17.12 17.58
N ARG A 487 2.02 16.94 18.33
CA ARG A 487 1.30 18.01 19.03
C ARG A 487 2.19 18.68 20.09
N ARG A 488 2.93 17.91 20.89
CA ARG A 488 3.93 18.44 21.84
C ARG A 488 5.02 19.26 21.16
N LYS A 489 5.59 18.78 20.05
CA LYS A 489 6.60 19.52 19.28
C LYS A 489 6.06 20.85 18.72
N ARG A 490 4.76 20.90 18.38
CA ARG A 490 4.07 22.10 17.90
C ARG A 490 3.50 22.99 19.01
N GLY A 491 3.65 22.61 20.29
CA GLY A 491 3.06 23.33 21.42
C GLY A 491 1.54 23.20 21.57
N LEU A 492 0.92 22.24 20.87
CA LEU A 492 -0.54 21.99 20.87
C LEU A 492 -0.98 20.98 21.95
N LEU A 493 -0.04 20.36 22.64
CA LEU A 493 -0.29 19.44 23.75
C LEU A 493 0.79 19.65 24.81
N ALA A 494 0.41 19.63 26.08
CA ALA A 494 1.35 19.75 27.19
C ALA A 494 2.40 18.64 27.13
N ASP A 495 3.67 19.00 27.35
CA ASP A 495 4.76 18.04 27.48
C ASP A 495 5.04 17.77 28.96
N PRO A 496 4.74 16.56 29.48
CA PRO A 496 4.92 16.28 30.90
C PRO A 496 6.37 16.49 31.34
N ALA A 497 6.59 17.26 32.39
CA ALA A 497 7.91 17.54 32.97
C ALA A 497 8.45 16.36 33.81
N LYS A 498 8.20 15.13 33.36
CA LYS A 498 8.56 13.88 34.03
C LYS A 498 9.31 12.97 33.06
N ARG A 499 10.44 12.43 33.49
CA ARG A 499 11.26 11.49 32.71
C ARG A 499 11.57 10.26 33.53
N VAL A 500 11.60 9.11 32.87
CA VAL A 500 11.99 7.84 33.48
C VAL A 500 13.33 7.43 32.91
N VAL A 501 14.26 7.09 33.78
CA VAL A 501 15.61 6.60 33.47
C VAL A 501 15.79 5.25 34.17
N ILE A 502 16.62 4.38 33.61
CA ILE A 502 17.04 3.13 34.22
C ILE A 502 18.47 3.31 34.70
N ASN A 503 18.72 3.09 35.99
CA ASN A 503 20.07 3.03 36.53
C ASN A 503 20.72 1.71 36.11
N GLU A 504 21.70 1.79 35.21
CA GLU A 504 22.40 0.64 34.64
C GLU A 504 23.17 -0.19 35.67
N LEU A 505 23.60 0.43 36.78
CA LEU A 505 24.32 -0.25 37.88
C LEU A 505 23.39 -1.11 38.75
N VAL A 506 22.08 -0.87 38.70
CA VAL A 506 21.05 -1.64 39.44
C VAL A 506 20.28 -2.58 38.50
N CYS A 507 20.34 -2.33 37.19
CA CYS A 507 19.62 -3.12 36.21
C CYS A 507 20.24 -4.51 36.07
N GLU A 508 19.42 -5.56 36.11
CA GLU A 508 19.86 -6.95 35.84
C GLU A 508 19.47 -7.44 34.44
N GLY A 509 18.96 -6.55 33.57
CA GLY A 509 18.62 -6.92 32.20
C GLY A 509 17.38 -7.83 32.02
N CYS A 510 16.67 -8.17 33.10
CA CYS A 510 15.55 -9.14 33.13
C CYS A 510 14.43 -8.89 32.12
N GLY A 511 14.22 -7.64 31.70
CA GLY A 511 13.28 -7.28 30.64
C GLY A 511 11.82 -7.13 31.08
N ASP A 512 11.49 -7.21 32.37
CA ASP A 512 10.11 -7.02 32.84
C ASP A 512 9.51 -5.66 32.41
N CYS A 513 10.33 -4.60 32.41
CA CYS A 513 9.93 -3.31 31.83
C CYS A 513 9.49 -3.39 30.35
N SER A 514 10.09 -4.26 29.55
CA SER A 514 9.69 -4.54 28.17
C SER A 514 8.44 -5.39 28.12
N VAL A 515 8.28 -6.39 29.00
CA VAL A 515 7.06 -7.22 29.08
C VAL A 515 5.84 -6.36 29.44
N GLN A 516 5.97 -5.48 30.43
CA GLN A 516 4.88 -4.61 30.86
C GLN A 516 4.51 -3.56 29.80
N SER A 517 5.50 -2.91 29.18
CA SER A 517 5.23 -1.78 28.27
C SER A 517 5.11 -2.16 26.80
N ASN A 518 5.73 -3.26 26.39
CA ASN A 518 5.93 -3.63 24.99
C ASN A 518 6.53 -2.48 24.13
N CYS A 519 7.35 -1.62 24.75
CA CYS A 519 7.76 -0.34 24.21
C CYS A 519 9.15 -0.38 23.54
N LEU A 520 9.22 0.08 22.29
CA LEU A 520 10.47 0.17 21.51
C LEU A 520 11.52 1.14 22.08
N SER A 521 11.14 2.04 22.99
CA SER A 521 12.12 2.93 23.65
C SER A 521 12.85 2.25 24.82
N VAL A 522 12.49 1.02 25.19
CA VAL A 522 13.26 0.21 26.13
C VAL A 522 14.30 -0.58 25.33
N GLU A 523 15.51 -0.05 25.28
CA GLU A 523 16.60 -0.59 24.46
C GLU A 523 17.58 -1.43 25.31
N PRO A 524 18.24 -2.43 24.72
CA PRO A 524 19.40 -3.04 25.35
C PRO A 524 20.55 -2.02 25.47
N LEU A 525 21.34 -2.18 26.52
CA LEU A 525 22.57 -1.43 26.73
C LEU A 525 23.67 -2.41 27.15
N GLU A 526 24.70 -2.57 26.33
CA GLU A 526 25.87 -3.37 26.71
C GLU A 526 26.76 -2.58 27.66
N THR A 527 27.11 -3.20 28.79
CA THR A 527 27.95 -2.60 29.84
C THR A 527 29.00 -3.62 30.30
N GLU A 528 29.99 -3.18 31.08
CA GLU A 528 30.97 -4.07 31.70
C GLU A 528 30.34 -5.09 32.68
N PHE A 529 29.14 -4.82 33.19
CA PHE A 529 28.37 -5.70 34.08
C PHE A 529 27.34 -6.57 33.33
N GLY A 530 27.54 -6.76 32.02
CA GLY A 530 26.63 -7.50 31.14
C GLY A 530 25.53 -6.63 30.53
N ARG A 531 24.58 -7.30 29.88
CA ARG A 531 23.50 -6.64 29.12
C ARG A 531 22.45 -6.04 30.04
N LYS A 532 22.31 -4.71 30.00
CA LYS A 532 21.36 -3.92 30.77
C LYS A 532 20.24 -3.37 29.88
N ARG A 533 19.37 -2.54 30.45
CA ARG A 533 18.30 -1.82 29.73
C ARG A 533 18.46 -0.32 29.91
N ARG A 534 18.04 0.44 28.92
CA ARG A 534 17.96 1.90 28.98
C ARG A 534 16.67 2.41 28.33
N ILE A 535 16.23 3.59 28.75
CA ILE A 535 15.13 4.30 28.08
C ILE A 535 15.70 5.30 27.08
N ASN A 536 15.43 5.10 25.79
CA ASN A 536 15.76 6.08 24.76
C ASN A 536 14.90 7.34 24.92
N GLN A 537 15.51 8.40 25.43
CA GLN A 537 14.85 9.67 25.74
C GLN A 537 14.41 10.45 24.50
N ASN A 538 14.97 10.16 23.32
CA ASN A 538 14.65 10.85 22.06
C ASN A 538 13.38 10.29 21.41
N THR A 539 13.08 9.01 21.67
CA THR A 539 11.93 8.30 21.09
C THR A 539 10.81 8.03 22.09
N CYS A 540 11.06 8.21 23.39
CA CYS A 540 10.06 8.00 24.45
C CYS A 540 8.89 8.99 24.35
N ASN A 541 7.67 8.46 24.29
CA ASN A 541 6.43 9.24 24.24
C ASN A 541 5.76 9.47 25.60
N LYS A 542 6.45 9.12 26.71
CA LYS A 542 6.02 9.41 28.09
C LYS A 542 4.69 8.77 28.48
N ASP A 543 4.50 7.51 28.10
CA ASP A 543 3.34 6.68 28.49
C ASP A 543 3.52 6.03 29.89
N TYR A 544 4.77 5.91 30.34
CA TYR A 544 5.18 5.39 31.66
C TYR A 544 4.75 3.95 32.02
N SER A 545 4.09 3.20 31.13
CA SER A 545 3.73 1.79 31.40
C SER A 545 4.93 0.88 31.71
N CYS A 546 6.16 1.27 31.33
CA CYS A 546 7.37 0.54 31.70
C CYS A 546 7.62 0.51 33.22
N VAL A 547 7.17 1.53 33.94
CA VAL A 547 7.34 1.65 35.41
C VAL A 547 6.44 0.68 36.17
N LYS A 548 5.44 0.09 35.50
CA LYS A 548 4.60 -0.97 36.09
C LYS A 548 5.37 -2.28 36.31
N GLY A 549 6.57 -2.40 35.74
CA GLY A 549 7.44 -3.53 36.00
C GLY A 549 8.00 -3.51 37.42
N PHE A 550 8.18 -4.69 38.00
CA PHE A 550 8.84 -4.88 39.27
C PHE A 550 10.35 -4.69 39.10
N CYS A 551 10.79 -3.43 39.07
CA CYS A 551 12.17 -3.08 38.76
C CYS A 551 12.71 -2.00 39.70
N PRO A 552 13.70 -2.32 40.56
CA PRO A 552 14.30 -1.34 41.48
C PRO A 552 15.22 -0.32 40.77
N SER A 553 15.52 -0.53 39.48
CA SER A 553 16.44 0.33 38.73
C SER A 553 15.81 1.62 38.19
N PHE A 554 14.48 1.78 38.29
CA PHE A 554 13.81 2.97 37.76
C PHE A 554 14.05 4.21 38.62
N VAL A 555 14.46 5.28 37.95
CA VAL A 555 14.58 6.62 38.52
C VAL A 555 13.66 7.56 37.76
N THR A 556 12.76 8.23 38.48
CA THR A 556 11.91 9.28 37.93
C THR A 556 12.55 10.64 38.21
N VAL A 557 12.72 11.44 37.16
CA VAL A 557 13.23 12.80 37.25
C VAL A 557 12.11 13.78 36.89
N GLU A 558 11.77 14.65 37.83
CA GLU A 558 10.77 15.72 37.66
C GLU A 558 11.46 17.06 37.40
N GLY A 559 10.97 17.85 36.45
CA GLY A 559 11.53 19.14 36.06
C GLY A 559 12.89 19.10 35.34
N GLY A 560 13.57 17.95 35.33
CA GLY A 560 14.91 17.79 34.74
C GLY A 560 14.95 17.92 33.21
N GLN A 561 15.99 18.59 32.72
CA GLN A 561 16.29 18.70 31.28
C GLN A 561 17.48 17.83 30.89
N LEU A 562 17.45 17.30 29.66
CA LEU A 562 18.60 16.60 29.11
C LEU A 562 19.75 17.58 28.93
N LYS A 563 20.93 17.21 29.45
CA LYS A 563 22.16 17.96 29.20
C LYS A 563 22.39 17.99 27.69
N LYS A 564 22.39 19.20 27.11
CA LYS A 564 22.77 19.35 25.70
C LYS A 564 24.20 18.85 25.53
N PRO A 565 24.50 18.04 24.50
CA PRO A 565 25.88 17.69 24.20
C PRO A 565 26.69 18.99 24.09
N LYS A 566 27.90 19.00 24.64
CA LYS A 566 28.82 20.13 24.42
C LYS A 566 28.94 20.26 22.91
N LYS A 567 28.65 21.45 22.36
CA LYS A 567 28.98 21.72 20.97
C LYS A 567 30.47 21.46 20.82
N GLU A 568 30.83 20.40 20.10
CA GLU A 568 32.19 20.27 19.64
C GLU A 568 32.54 21.56 18.89
N LYS A 569 33.77 22.05 19.05
CA LYS A 569 34.25 23.13 18.18
C LYS A 569 34.00 22.63 16.76
N LYS A 570 33.18 23.35 15.98
CA LYS A 570 33.08 23.11 14.54
C LYS A 570 34.52 23.04 14.04
N GLY A 571 34.93 21.88 13.54
CA GLY A 571 36.18 21.76 12.81
C GLY A 571 36.18 22.83 11.72
N ASP A 572 37.35 23.39 11.44
CA ASP A 572 37.46 24.30 10.33
C ASP A 572 37.31 23.48 9.04
N LEU A 573 36.23 23.70 8.27
CA LEU A 573 36.04 23.03 6.98
C LEU A 573 37.19 23.34 6.03
N ALA A 574 37.86 24.50 6.19
CA ALA A 574 39.05 24.86 5.42
C ALA A 574 40.31 24.08 5.84
N SER A 575 40.28 23.41 7.01
CA SER A 575 41.36 22.52 7.45
C SER A 575 41.22 21.09 6.93
N LEU A 576 40.08 20.76 6.32
CA LEU A 576 39.93 19.48 5.63
C LEU A 576 40.72 19.51 4.31
N PRO A 577 41.37 18.40 3.92
CA PRO A 577 41.97 18.29 2.60
C PRO A 577 40.90 18.54 1.53
N ALA A 578 41.28 19.18 0.43
CA ALA A 578 40.38 19.39 -0.71
C ALA A 578 39.80 18.04 -1.16
N ILE A 579 38.49 17.88 -1.01
CA ILE A 579 37.78 16.69 -1.46
C ILE A 579 37.61 16.84 -2.98
N PRO A 580 38.06 15.86 -3.80
CA PRO A 580 37.90 15.96 -5.24
C PRO A 580 36.42 16.00 -5.61
N GLU A 581 36.08 16.80 -6.62
CA GLU A 581 34.73 16.80 -7.19
C GLU A 581 34.40 15.40 -7.73
N PRO A 582 33.23 14.84 -7.38
CA PRO A 582 32.86 13.52 -7.85
C PRO A 582 32.63 13.55 -9.36
N VAL A 583 33.09 12.50 -10.06
CA VAL A 583 32.73 12.29 -11.46
C VAL A 583 31.27 11.85 -11.51
N LEU A 584 30.41 12.72 -12.04
CA LEU A 584 28.99 12.43 -12.16
C LEU A 584 28.74 11.39 -13.27
N PRO A 585 27.87 10.38 -13.03
CA PRO A 585 27.53 9.42 -14.07
C PRO A 585 26.71 10.08 -15.17
N VAL A 586 26.89 9.57 -16.40
CA VAL A 586 26.09 9.96 -17.57
C VAL A 586 24.74 9.25 -17.46
N ALA A 587 23.73 9.95 -16.92
CA ALA A 587 22.41 9.39 -16.61
C ALA A 587 21.48 9.31 -17.85
N GLU A 588 21.99 8.85 -18.99
CA GLU A 588 21.19 8.62 -20.21
C GLU A 588 20.13 7.53 -20.02
N ASN A 589 20.44 6.57 -19.16
CA ASN A 589 19.51 5.60 -18.62
C ASN A 589 19.30 5.87 -17.12
N ALA A 590 18.20 5.36 -16.57
CA ALA A 590 17.93 5.46 -15.14
C ALA A 590 19.08 4.92 -14.28
N TRP A 591 19.59 5.76 -13.40
CA TRP A 591 20.48 5.39 -12.30
C TRP A 591 19.63 4.94 -11.11
N GLY A 592 19.72 3.67 -10.76
CA GLY A 592 18.87 3.02 -9.76
C GLY A 592 19.46 3.07 -8.36
N ILE A 593 18.76 3.69 -7.42
CA ILE A 593 19.13 3.78 -6.01
C ILE A 593 18.07 3.10 -5.16
N VAL A 594 18.48 2.25 -4.22
CA VAL A 594 17.59 1.64 -3.22
C VAL A 594 18.04 2.04 -1.83
N VAL A 595 17.14 2.65 -1.07
CA VAL A 595 17.37 2.98 0.34
C VAL A 595 16.60 1.95 1.19
N GLY A 596 17.31 1.14 1.97
CA GLY A 596 16.72 0.10 2.81
C GLY A 596 16.84 0.46 4.29
N GLY A 597 15.75 0.41 5.06
CA GLY A 597 15.79 0.69 6.49
C GLY A 597 14.54 0.28 7.23
N VAL A 598 14.37 0.77 8.45
CA VAL A 598 13.16 0.55 9.24
C VAL A 598 12.38 1.85 9.43
N GLY A 599 11.07 1.75 9.64
CA GLY A 599 10.23 2.92 9.89
C GLY A 599 10.83 3.85 10.95
N GLY A 600 11.04 5.12 10.57
CA GLY A 600 11.65 6.15 11.42
C GLY A 600 13.16 6.38 11.27
N THR A 601 13.87 5.65 10.39
CA THR A 601 15.31 5.89 10.10
C THR A 601 15.57 6.92 8.99
N GLY A 602 14.52 7.52 8.42
CA GLY A 602 14.66 8.55 7.38
C GLY A 602 14.70 8.04 5.94
N VAL A 603 14.39 6.76 5.70
CA VAL A 603 14.36 6.14 4.35
C VAL A 603 13.59 6.98 3.33
N ILE A 604 12.33 7.30 3.63
CA ILE A 604 11.46 8.13 2.76
C ILE A 604 12.02 9.54 2.61
N THR A 605 12.59 10.11 3.67
CA THR A 605 13.17 11.46 3.63
C THR A 605 14.37 11.52 2.68
N ILE A 606 15.22 10.49 2.65
CA ILE A 606 16.33 10.40 1.69
C ILE A 606 15.77 10.33 0.26
N GLY A 607 14.75 9.50 0.04
CA GLY A 607 14.03 9.42 -1.24
C GLY A 607 13.52 10.78 -1.72
N GLN A 608 12.78 11.49 -0.87
CA GLN A 608 12.23 12.81 -1.19
C GLN A 608 13.30 13.87 -1.43
N LEU A 609 14.39 13.86 -0.67
CA LEU A 609 15.48 14.81 -0.85
C LEU A 609 16.19 14.61 -2.18
N LEU A 610 16.51 13.36 -2.53
CA LEU A 610 17.11 13.02 -3.82
C LEU A 610 16.14 13.30 -4.97
N GLY A 611 14.85 12.97 -4.78
CA GLY A 611 13.78 13.26 -5.72
C GLY A 611 13.67 14.75 -6.06
N MET A 612 13.53 15.59 -5.03
CA MET A 612 13.41 17.04 -5.21
C MET A 612 14.69 17.65 -5.79
N ALA A 613 15.87 17.19 -5.37
CA ALA A 613 17.13 17.67 -5.93
C ALA A 613 17.22 17.38 -7.44
N ALA A 614 16.94 16.15 -7.87
CA ALA A 614 16.92 15.79 -9.28
C ALA A 614 15.87 16.60 -10.07
N HIS A 615 14.68 16.79 -9.51
CA HIS A 615 13.64 17.61 -10.12
C HIS A 615 14.09 19.07 -10.32
N LEU A 616 14.72 19.68 -9.31
CA LEU A 616 15.25 21.05 -9.40
C LEU A 616 16.39 21.20 -10.42
N GLU A 617 17.14 20.14 -10.68
CA GLU A 617 18.15 20.08 -11.75
C GLU A 617 17.55 19.89 -13.16
N GLY A 618 16.22 19.76 -13.29
CA GLY A 618 15.56 19.52 -14.56
C GLY A 618 15.68 18.07 -15.06
N LYS A 619 16.08 17.13 -14.19
CA LYS A 619 16.21 15.71 -14.51
C LYS A 619 14.88 14.97 -14.40
N GLY A 620 14.82 13.83 -15.08
CA GLY A 620 13.80 12.82 -14.84
C GLY A 620 14.01 12.17 -13.48
N VAL A 621 12.95 12.02 -12.71
CA VAL A 621 13.00 11.29 -11.44
C VAL A 621 11.70 10.56 -11.16
N VAL A 622 11.83 9.37 -10.58
CA VAL A 622 10.74 8.60 -9.98
C VAL A 622 11.21 8.11 -8.63
N THR A 623 10.45 8.39 -7.58
CA THR A 623 10.64 7.81 -6.25
C THR A 623 9.42 6.95 -5.92
N GLN A 624 9.64 5.71 -5.49
CA GLN A 624 8.61 4.79 -5.04
C GLN A 624 8.92 4.33 -3.62
N ASP A 625 8.09 4.77 -2.68
CA ASP A 625 8.24 4.41 -1.27
C ASP A 625 7.36 3.20 -0.97
N ALA A 626 7.98 2.10 -0.53
CA ALA A 626 7.26 0.94 -0.01
C ALA A 626 7.21 1.04 1.52
N GLY A 627 6.10 1.60 2.02
CA GLY A 627 5.83 1.67 3.46
C GLY A 627 5.44 0.30 4.01
N GLY A 628 6.13 -0.16 5.06
CA GLY A 628 5.63 -1.27 5.87
C GLY A 628 4.34 -0.90 6.61
N LEU A 629 3.59 -1.90 7.10
CA LEU A 629 2.33 -1.74 7.86
C LEU A 629 2.45 -0.87 9.14
N ALA A 630 3.66 -0.48 9.55
CA ALA A 630 3.91 0.37 10.71
C ALA A 630 4.86 1.52 10.40
N GLN A 631 4.58 2.68 10.99
CA GLN A 631 5.47 3.84 10.98
C GLN A 631 6.83 3.57 11.66
N LYS A 632 6.94 2.52 12.48
CA LYS A 632 8.16 2.15 13.20
C LYS A 632 8.36 0.63 13.25
N GLY A 633 9.62 0.20 13.25
CA GLY A 633 10.03 -1.19 13.47
C GLY A 633 9.92 -2.10 12.24
N GLY A 634 8.95 -1.85 11.36
CA GLY A 634 8.81 -2.57 10.09
C GLY A 634 9.88 -2.16 9.07
N ALA A 635 10.29 -3.11 8.22
CA ALA A 635 11.12 -2.83 7.06
C ALA A 635 10.46 -1.82 6.11
N THR A 636 11.27 -0.98 5.48
CA THR A 636 10.85 0.09 4.57
C THR A 636 11.89 0.28 3.50
N TRP A 637 11.45 0.50 2.26
CA TRP A 637 12.31 0.76 1.12
C TRP A 637 11.88 2.03 0.40
N SER A 638 12.85 2.76 -0.12
CA SER A 638 12.63 3.81 -1.12
C SER A 638 13.43 3.45 -2.36
N HIS A 639 12.74 3.23 -3.48
CA HIS A 639 13.34 3.09 -4.80
C HIS A 639 13.39 4.46 -5.45
N ILE A 640 14.54 4.83 -5.98
CA ILE A 640 14.75 6.13 -6.61
C ILE A 640 15.45 5.87 -7.93
N GLN A 641 14.90 6.44 -9.00
CA GLN A 641 15.49 6.36 -10.33
C GLN A 641 15.65 7.77 -10.85
N ILE A 642 16.87 8.10 -11.29
CA ILE A 642 17.21 9.42 -11.82
C ILE A 642 17.80 9.26 -13.22
N ALA A 643 17.32 10.04 -14.17
CA ALA A 643 17.85 10.09 -15.53
C ALA A 643 17.88 11.53 -16.04
N ASN A 644 18.64 11.79 -17.11
CA ASN A 644 18.71 13.12 -17.75
C ASN A 644 17.33 13.63 -18.19
N ARG A 645 16.41 12.71 -18.52
CA ARG A 645 15.05 13.00 -18.98
C ARG A 645 14.02 12.03 -18.38
N PRO A 646 12.78 12.45 -18.09
CA PRO A 646 11.74 11.57 -17.57
C PRO A 646 11.48 10.33 -18.43
N GLU A 647 11.55 10.46 -19.76
CA GLU A 647 11.25 9.37 -20.71
C GLU A 647 12.28 8.24 -20.69
N ALA A 648 13.45 8.46 -20.07
CA ALA A 648 14.47 7.43 -19.87
C ALA A 648 14.20 6.54 -18.64
N ILE A 649 13.14 6.83 -17.86
CA ILE A 649 12.71 6.04 -16.71
C ILE A 649 11.41 5.33 -17.07
N TYR A 650 11.46 4.01 -17.16
CA TYR A 650 10.26 3.22 -17.46
C TYR A 650 9.56 2.73 -16.20
N THR A 651 10.29 2.18 -15.24
CA THR A 651 9.71 1.55 -14.04
C THR A 651 9.71 2.49 -12.84
N THR A 652 8.91 2.14 -11.85
CA THR A 652 8.86 2.78 -10.52
C THR A 652 9.84 2.18 -9.53
N LYS A 653 10.22 0.91 -9.72
CA LYS A 653 11.18 0.18 -8.88
C LYS A 653 12.44 -0.19 -9.65
N VAL A 654 13.54 -0.30 -8.91
CA VAL A 654 14.81 -0.85 -9.39
C VAL A 654 14.68 -2.37 -9.52
N ASP A 655 15.01 -2.90 -10.69
CA ASP A 655 14.83 -4.32 -11.03
C ASP A 655 15.96 -5.24 -10.51
N THR A 656 15.80 -6.54 -10.71
CA THR A 656 16.77 -7.58 -10.37
C THR A 656 18.14 -7.31 -11.00
N ALA A 657 19.17 -7.28 -10.13
CA ALA A 657 20.55 -7.01 -10.49
C ALA A 657 20.74 -5.69 -11.27
N LYS A 658 20.04 -4.62 -10.87
CA LYS A 658 20.08 -3.31 -11.53
C LYS A 658 20.33 -2.11 -10.60
N ALA A 659 20.46 -2.32 -9.30
CA ALA A 659 20.82 -1.24 -8.40
C ALA A 659 22.26 -0.76 -8.68
N ASP A 660 22.41 0.54 -8.84
CA ASP A 660 23.71 1.20 -8.93
C ASP A 660 24.20 1.60 -7.53
N LEU A 661 23.28 1.99 -6.63
CA LEU A 661 23.59 2.34 -5.25
C LEU A 661 22.57 1.77 -4.28
N ILE A 662 23.07 1.24 -3.16
CA ILE A 662 22.29 0.84 -1.98
C ILE A 662 22.71 1.72 -0.82
N ILE A 663 21.73 2.35 -0.16
CA ILE A 663 21.95 3.08 1.10
C ILE A 663 21.30 2.28 2.22
N GLY A 664 22.13 1.70 3.09
CA GLY A 664 21.69 0.82 4.17
C GLY A 664 21.46 1.54 5.48
N CYS A 665 20.22 1.96 5.76
CA CYS A 665 19.84 2.58 7.03
C CYS A 665 19.52 1.58 8.15
N ASP A 666 19.35 0.29 7.83
CA ASP A 666 19.32 -0.82 8.80
C ASP A 666 20.00 -2.05 8.17
N PRO A 667 20.97 -2.70 8.84
CA PRO A 667 21.74 -3.78 8.25
C PRO A 667 20.91 -5.04 7.94
N ILE A 668 19.86 -5.33 8.71
CA ILE A 668 19.00 -6.50 8.47
C ILE A 668 18.13 -6.27 7.23
N VAL A 669 17.55 -5.08 7.08
CA VAL A 669 16.77 -4.73 5.89
C VAL A 669 17.66 -4.66 4.65
N THR A 670 18.88 -4.14 4.79
CA THR A 670 19.87 -4.08 3.70
C THR A 670 20.31 -5.46 3.25
N ALA A 671 20.47 -6.41 4.18
CA ALA A 671 20.81 -7.80 3.90
C ALA A 671 19.59 -8.67 3.55
N SER A 672 18.37 -8.12 3.50
CA SER A 672 17.18 -8.90 3.18
C SER A 672 17.21 -9.44 1.74
N PRO A 673 16.56 -10.59 1.46
CA PRO A 673 16.47 -11.14 0.10
C PRO A 673 15.93 -10.14 -0.92
N TYR A 674 15.00 -9.26 -0.51
CA TYR A 674 14.44 -8.21 -1.35
C TYR A 674 15.51 -7.22 -1.83
N THR A 675 16.30 -6.65 -0.91
CA THR A 675 17.36 -5.69 -1.26
C THR A 675 18.47 -6.40 -2.06
N LEU A 676 18.90 -7.58 -1.62
CA LEU A 676 19.95 -8.36 -2.28
C LEU A 676 19.60 -8.75 -3.72
N ALA A 677 18.32 -8.95 -4.03
CA ALA A 677 17.86 -9.25 -5.39
C ALA A 677 18.18 -8.13 -6.38
N THR A 678 18.25 -6.88 -5.92
CA THR A 678 18.56 -5.72 -6.77
C THR A 678 20.06 -5.54 -7.03
N MET A 679 20.93 -6.17 -6.23
CA MET A 679 22.38 -5.96 -6.29
C MET A 679 23.07 -6.82 -7.36
N GLN A 680 24.12 -6.28 -7.98
CA GLN A 680 24.98 -6.95 -8.94
C GLN A 680 26.48 -6.67 -8.64
N PRO A 681 27.32 -7.71 -8.48
CA PRO A 681 28.76 -7.55 -8.33
C PRO A 681 29.37 -6.75 -9.49
N GLY A 682 30.26 -5.82 -9.17
CA GLY A 682 30.92 -4.95 -10.16
C GLY A 682 30.06 -3.78 -10.67
N ARG A 683 28.80 -3.69 -10.23
CA ARG A 683 27.89 -2.57 -10.53
C ARG A 683 27.46 -1.82 -9.27
N THR A 684 26.96 -2.55 -8.28
CA THR A 684 26.30 -1.95 -7.12
C THR A 684 27.29 -1.48 -6.07
N PHE A 685 27.20 -0.21 -5.70
CA PHE A 685 27.84 0.34 -4.51
C PHE A 685 26.92 0.20 -3.30
N VAL A 686 27.47 -0.11 -2.12
CA VAL A 686 26.73 -0.22 -0.86
C VAL A 686 27.33 0.76 0.15
N ALA A 687 26.50 1.66 0.67
CA ALA A 687 26.85 2.70 1.62
C ALA A 687 26.12 2.54 2.96
#